data_AF-C6WC03-F1
#
_entry.id   AF-C6WC03-F1
#
_cell.length_a   1.000
_cell.length_b   1.000
_cell.length_c   1.000
_cell.angle_alpha   90.00
_cell.angle_beta   90.00
_cell.angle_gamma   90.00
#
_symmetry.space_group_name_H-M   'P 1'
#
loop_
_entity.id
_entity.type
_entity.pdbx_description
1 polymer ?
#
loop_
_entity_poly.entity_id
_entity_poly.type
_entity_poly.pdbx_seq_one_letter_code
_entity_poly.pdbx_strand_id
1 'polypeptide(L)'
;MVDRQGSDDMEGLPAVLGKGRGAPLLWSQEMYWYLCHLPLPDIDSAKIELIFRMPGPGFSETRVLKAVRELMTRHEALRTIYPVDWSGRPFQVVLEDFEDPRSVRRDGNSPEDVEAIFHELFALRMDQAVDLPLRLGFALEGGSVGTLVLMINHLSADGASFPTIQSDLEAALRSFPQGDPAPEGEQRVGAQPAALAARQRSGEHDAAHRRALEHCERFLLSVPVAQFPRFRSSVGPDEGDRYRRVSLHSPRLFAALRDTSGPLDPAASSRLSVAFVIALSALSGNSDTGFKMNFSNRFREVMGSVGCFFQEALVAVRPLPGATVQELLQESRKQMFEGARHAQYSYFGLRDAKMRVELRRGAPIRVGALFNCADGFDEALREADAPGGAPDDLPDSSFKRLECLWRDDYTDLCLRTFSLNGDVVLDLIGHRSVIDEEQVDRMLVGMERFLIAWAGDPGLASATVSEVVERFALPVARYGEDWAHVDRSWVNTAKLARIACSVEGVEAARVGVVERPGRGRVLVAYLVGDPGGQAEVSARVRSSLHGQVDVMCPHEFVWCAELPEPEGSASVALSASRPAALDVRDGSGRRDVEHRDRALATALATALGRSRVDLDSSYAEQGGSAVLAPEVIKRLAGLGFAGLGPDDLLGPWPLRAVAGLCVAQDDPVAG
;
A
#
# COMPACT_ATOMS: atom_id res chain seq x y z
N MET A 1 30.67 -17.35 6.07
CA MET A 1 30.32 -18.30 7.14
C MET A 1 28.83 -18.22 7.29
N VAL A 2 28.13 -19.27 6.85
CA VAL A 2 26.67 -19.35 6.80
C VAL A 2 26.23 -19.86 8.17
N ASP A 3 25.55 -19.00 8.94
CA ASP A 3 25.09 -19.34 10.28
C ASP A 3 23.87 -20.27 10.19
N ARG A 4 23.93 -21.38 10.93
CA ARG A 4 22.85 -22.35 11.10
C ARG A 4 22.07 -21.92 12.35
N GLN A 5 21.18 -20.94 12.20
CA GLN A 5 20.30 -20.42 13.27
C GLN A 5 18.83 -20.77 12.99
N GLY A 6 18.55 -22.05 12.72
CA GLY A 6 17.20 -22.51 12.35
C GLY A 6 16.39 -23.16 13.47
N SER A 7 17.02 -23.59 14.57
CA SER A 7 16.35 -24.41 15.60
C SER A 7 16.42 -23.89 17.03
N ASP A 8 17.33 -22.96 17.35
CA ASP A 8 17.54 -22.47 18.72
C ASP A 8 16.83 -21.13 19.01
N ASP A 9 16.25 -20.47 18.01
CA ASP A 9 15.56 -19.16 18.16
C ASP A 9 14.16 -19.25 18.79
N MET A 10 13.73 -20.44 19.24
CA MET A 10 12.42 -20.66 19.89
C MET A 10 12.51 -20.80 21.42
N GLU A 11 13.72 -20.80 22.00
CA GLU A 11 13.90 -20.79 23.46
C GLU A 11 13.68 -19.39 24.02
N GLY A 12 12.46 -19.13 24.47
CA GLY A 12 12.14 -17.94 25.25
C GLY A 12 10.73 -17.40 25.05
N LEU A 13 9.93 -17.95 24.15
CA LEU A 13 8.67 -17.33 23.71
C LEU A 13 7.66 -17.02 24.85
N PRO A 14 6.79 -16.01 24.67
CA PRO A 14 5.78 -15.62 25.66
C PRO A 14 4.93 -16.81 26.13
N ALA A 15 4.35 -16.71 27.33
CA ALA A 15 3.42 -17.70 27.91
C ALA A 15 2.27 -18.14 26.96
N VAL A 16 2.00 -17.35 25.91
CA VAL A 16 1.06 -17.60 24.83
C VAL A 16 1.34 -18.91 24.05
N LEU A 17 2.59 -19.38 23.96
CA LEU A 17 2.89 -20.67 23.33
C LEU A 17 2.31 -21.88 24.06
N GLY A 18 1.95 -21.76 25.34
CA GLY A 18 1.24 -22.84 26.06
C GLY A 18 -0.15 -23.14 25.50
N LYS A 19 -0.65 -22.34 24.54
CA LYS A 19 -2.00 -22.44 23.95
C LYS A 19 -2.02 -22.96 22.51
N GLY A 20 -0.87 -23.21 21.87
CA GLY A 20 -0.86 -23.57 20.45
C GLY A 20 0.51 -23.77 19.81
N ARG A 21 0.53 -23.92 18.47
CA ARG A 21 1.74 -24.16 17.67
C ARG A 21 2.30 -22.87 17.06
N GLY A 22 3.58 -22.60 17.31
CA GLY A 22 4.29 -21.44 16.76
C GLY A 22 4.81 -21.64 15.33
N ALA A 23 4.81 -20.58 14.52
CA ALA A 23 5.44 -20.54 13.19
C ALA A 23 5.89 -19.10 12.83
N PRO A 24 6.87 -18.89 11.93
CA PRO A 24 7.16 -17.56 11.38
C PRO A 24 5.96 -17.02 10.60
N LEU A 25 5.88 -15.70 10.37
CA LEU A 25 4.89 -15.14 9.43
C LEU A 25 5.15 -15.63 7.99
N LEU A 26 4.07 -15.80 7.24
CA LEU A 26 4.16 -15.79 5.78
C LEU A 26 4.68 -14.43 5.30
N TRP A 27 5.46 -14.44 4.22
CA TRP A 27 5.88 -13.21 3.54
C TRP A 27 4.73 -12.25 3.20
N SER A 28 3.55 -12.77 2.84
CA SER A 28 2.33 -11.99 2.58
C SER A 28 1.69 -11.40 3.84
N GLN A 29 1.82 -12.08 4.99
CA GLN A 29 1.29 -11.59 6.28
C GLN A 29 2.10 -10.41 6.83
N GLU A 30 3.40 -10.35 6.53
CA GLU A 30 4.29 -9.28 6.99
C GLU A 30 3.76 -7.87 6.64
N MET A 31 3.11 -7.72 5.47
CA MET A 31 2.53 -6.45 5.05
C MET A 31 1.42 -5.98 5.99
N TYR A 32 0.38 -6.80 6.20
CA TYR A 32 -0.74 -6.40 7.05
C TYR A 32 -0.34 -6.28 8.52
N TRP A 33 0.58 -7.13 8.99
CA TRP A 33 1.12 -6.96 10.33
C TRP A 33 1.79 -5.60 10.48
N TYR A 34 2.57 -5.17 9.48
CA TYR A 34 3.21 -3.86 9.50
C TYR A 34 2.18 -2.72 9.47
N LEU A 35 1.13 -2.83 8.66
CA LEU A 35 0.06 -1.83 8.56
C LEU A 35 -0.67 -1.61 9.90
N CYS A 36 -0.85 -2.66 10.72
CA CYS A 36 -1.45 -2.55 12.06
C CYS A 36 -0.63 -1.69 13.06
N HIS A 37 0.62 -1.35 12.73
CA HIS A 37 1.50 -0.54 13.58
C HIS A 37 1.65 0.90 13.09
N LEU A 38 1.01 1.25 12.00
CA LEU A 38 1.04 2.60 11.45
C LEU A 38 -0.01 3.46 12.17
N PRO A 39 0.23 4.77 12.29
CA PRO A 39 -0.72 5.72 12.86
C PRO A 39 -1.86 6.01 11.86
N LEU A 40 -2.56 4.97 11.43
CA LEU A 40 -3.79 5.11 10.65
C LEU A 40 -4.92 5.54 11.60
N PRO A 41 -5.91 6.32 11.14
CA PRO A 41 -7.10 6.60 11.95
C PRO A 41 -7.67 5.28 12.49
N ASP A 42 -8.20 5.26 13.72
CA ASP A 42 -8.65 4.08 14.52
C ASP A 42 -9.54 3.03 13.80
N ILE A 43 -9.92 3.28 12.56
CA ILE A 43 -10.79 2.55 11.64
C ILE A 43 -9.95 1.51 10.83
N ASP A 44 -9.03 0.81 11.52
CA ASP A 44 -8.04 -0.20 11.06
C ASP A 44 -8.23 -0.83 9.66
N SER A 45 -7.23 -0.67 8.78
CA SER A 45 -7.24 -1.07 7.35
C SER A 45 -7.07 -2.58 7.07
N ALA A 46 -7.17 -3.41 8.10
CA ALA A 46 -6.92 -4.85 8.01
C ALA A 46 -8.18 -5.69 8.33
N LYS A 47 -9.39 -5.16 8.17
CA LYS A 47 -10.64 -5.92 8.34
C LYS A 47 -11.33 -6.12 6.99
N ILE A 48 -11.72 -7.34 6.69
CA ILE A 48 -12.51 -7.68 5.51
C ILE A 48 -13.87 -8.25 5.93
N GLU A 49 -14.90 -7.88 5.19
CA GLU A 49 -16.27 -8.34 5.42
C GLU A 49 -16.64 -9.41 4.40
N LEU A 50 -17.33 -10.45 4.87
CA LEU A 50 -18.04 -11.41 4.04
C LEU A 50 -19.49 -11.54 4.54
N ILE A 51 -20.44 -11.26 3.65
CA ILE A 51 -21.88 -11.40 3.92
C ILE A 51 -22.36 -12.74 3.35
N PHE A 52 -22.90 -13.58 4.21
CA PHE A 52 -23.41 -14.89 3.86
C PHE A 52 -24.92 -14.96 4.16
N ARG A 53 -25.74 -15.06 3.11
CA ARG A 53 -27.19 -15.25 3.26
C ARG A 53 -27.51 -16.72 3.46
N MET A 54 -28.35 -17.03 4.44
CA MET A 54 -28.74 -18.41 4.68
C MET A 54 -29.51 -18.97 3.48
N PRO A 55 -29.29 -20.24 3.09
CA PRO A 55 -29.93 -20.83 1.91
C PRO A 55 -31.44 -21.10 2.08
N GLY A 56 -31.97 -20.93 3.29
CA GLY A 56 -33.37 -21.12 3.62
C GLY A 56 -33.68 -20.72 5.07
N PRO A 57 -34.93 -20.84 5.52
CA PRO A 57 -35.32 -20.50 6.88
C PRO A 57 -34.86 -21.55 7.91
N GLY A 58 -34.90 -21.20 9.20
CA GLY A 58 -34.78 -22.16 10.31
C GLY A 58 -33.36 -22.45 10.79
N PHE A 59 -32.38 -21.61 10.45
CA PHE A 59 -31.02 -21.73 11.00
C PHE A 59 -30.95 -21.08 12.38
N SER A 60 -30.87 -21.88 13.45
CA SER A 60 -30.59 -21.38 14.80
C SER A 60 -29.15 -20.85 14.90
N GLU A 61 -28.92 -19.82 15.72
CA GLU A 61 -27.57 -19.28 16.00
C GLU A 61 -26.57 -20.38 16.41
N THR A 62 -26.96 -21.30 17.29
CA THR A 62 -26.11 -22.42 17.74
C THR A 62 -25.66 -23.32 16.60
N ARG A 63 -26.52 -23.55 15.59
CA ARG A 63 -26.18 -24.35 14.40
C ARG A 63 -25.17 -23.62 13.54
N VAL A 64 -25.39 -22.32 13.32
CA VAL A 64 -24.46 -21.47 12.54
C VAL A 64 -23.10 -21.39 13.25
N LEU A 65 -23.09 -21.21 14.57
CA LEU A 65 -21.87 -21.16 15.36
C LEU A 65 -21.08 -22.48 15.30
N LYS A 66 -21.75 -23.64 15.35
CA LYS A 66 -21.10 -24.95 15.15
C LYS A 66 -20.46 -25.07 13.76
N ALA A 67 -21.14 -24.60 12.71
CA ALA A 67 -20.59 -24.61 11.36
C ALA A 67 -19.38 -23.68 11.22
N VAL A 68 -19.40 -22.52 11.87
CA VAL A 68 -18.25 -21.61 11.95
C VAL A 68 -17.08 -22.25 12.70
N ARG A 69 -17.33 -22.92 13.83
CA ARG A 69 -16.28 -23.65 14.57
C ARG A 69 -15.63 -24.73 13.71
N GLU A 70 -16.42 -25.48 12.94
CA GLU A 70 -15.90 -26.49 12.00
C GLU A 70 -14.99 -25.85 10.93
N LEU A 71 -15.43 -24.72 10.36
CA LEU A 71 -14.62 -23.94 9.42
C LEU A 71 -13.29 -23.48 10.05
N MET A 72 -13.30 -23.01 11.30
CA MET A 72 -12.10 -22.59 12.03
C MET A 72 -11.16 -23.77 12.36
N THR A 73 -11.71 -24.94 12.67
CA THR A 73 -10.92 -26.16 12.87
C THR A 73 -10.24 -26.58 11.57
N ARG A 74 -10.97 -26.51 10.45
CA ARG A 74 -10.50 -26.88 9.10
C ARG A 74 -9.42 -25.93 8.57
N HIS A 75 -9.51 -24.64 8.89
CA HIS A 75 -8.59 -23.62 8.41
C HIS A 75 -7.86 -22.92 9.55
N GLU A 76 -6.58 -23.27 9.75
CA GLU A 76 -5.72 -22.75 10.82
C GLU A 76 -5.69 -21.22 10.85
N ALA A 77 -5.77 -20.58 9.68
CA ALA A 77 -5.71 -19.13 9.54
C ALA A 77 -6.80 -18.40 10.38
N LEU A 78 -7.98 -18.99 10.53
CA LEU A 78 -9.12 -18.40 11.24
C LEU A 78 -9.02 -18.53 12.77
N ARG A 79 -8.02 -19.27 13.27
CA ARG A 79 -7.70 -19.46 14.69
C ARG A 79 -6.23 -19.15 15.01
N THR A 80 -5.57 -18.37 14.14
CA THR A 80 -4.18 -17.93 14.32
C THR A 80 -4.13 -16.51 14.88
N ILE A 81 -3.30 -16.29 15.90
CA ILE A 81 -2.95 -14.97 16.42
C ILE A 81 -1.49 -14.62 16.08
N TYR A 82 -1.14 -13.33 16.16
CA TYR A 82 0.11 -12.75 15.64
C TYR A 82 0.88 -11.91 16.69
N PRO A 83 1.34 -12.51 17.80
CA PRO A 83 2.14 -11.82 18.82
C PRO A 83 3.55 -11.46 18.32
N VAL A 84 4.28 -10.71 19.15
CA VAL A 84 5.71 -10.43 18.97
C VAL A 84 6.55 -11.11 20.05
N ASP A 85 7.79 -11.46 19.72
CA ASP A 85 8.78 -11.91 20.69
C ASP A 85 9.39 -10.72 21.47
N TRP A 86 10.34 -10.99 22.37
CA TRP A 86 11.00 -9.96 23.19
C TRP A 86 11.85 -8.97 22.38
N SER A 87 12.24 -9.34 21.17
CA SER A 87 12.96 -8.47 20.24
C SER A 87 12.02 -7.58 19.41
N GLY A 88 10.70 -7.81 19.52
CA GLY A 88 9.67 -7.10 18.75
C GLY A 88 9.39 -7.73 17.39
N ARG A 89 9.86 -8.95 17.11
CA ARG A 89 9.61 -9.63 15.84
C ARG A 89 8.30 -10.43 15.90
N PRO A 90 7.45 -10.34 14.86
CA PRO A 90 6.19 -11.06 14.86
C PRO A 90 6.33 -12.54 14.51
N PHE A 91 5.43 -13.35 15.05
CA PHE A 91 5.27 -14.76 14.70
C PHE A 91 3.80 -15.18 14.78
N GLN A 92 3.45 -16.31 14.17
CA GLN A 92 2.13 -16.93 14.21
C GLN A 92 2.02 -17.86 15.42
N VAL A 93 0.86 -17.87 16.07
CA VAL A 93 0.45 -18.94 17.01
C VAL A 93 -0.89 -19.49 16.55
N VAL A 94 -0.89 -20.72 16.05
CA VAL A 94 -2.11 -21.46 15.70
C VAL A 94 -2.69 -22.05 16.99
N LEU A 95 -3.86 -21.58 17.42
CA LEU A 95 -4.48 -21.98 18.68
C LEU A 95 -5.14 -23.35 18.56
N GLU A 96 -4.70 -24.34 19.34
CA GLU A 96 -5.33 -25.68 19.31
C GLU A 96 -6.68 -25.68 20.03
N ASP A 97 -6.77 -24.94 21.14
CA ASP A 97 -8.01 -24.68 21.85
C ASP A 97 -8.39 -23.20 21.70
N PHE A 98 -9.62 -22.92 21.25
CA PHE A 98 -10.12 -21.56 21.03
C PHE A 98 -11.59 -21.40 21.46
N GLU A 99 -11.88 -20.22 21.98
CA GLU A 99 -13.23 -19.78 22.35
C GLU A 99 -14.07 -19.47 21.10
N ASP A 100 -15.37 -19.25 21.30
CA ASP A 100 -16.23 -18.80 20.21
C ASP A 100 -15.87 -17.37 19.77
N PRO A 101 -15.90 -17.08 18.46
CA PRO A 101 -15.70 -15.72 17.97
C PRO A 101 -16.68 -14.74 18.60
N ARG A 102 -16.21 -13.52 18.89
CA ARG A 102 -17.08 -12.44 19.38
C ARG A 102 -18.21 -12.17 18.38
N SER A 103 -19.44 -12.05 18.87
CA SER A 103 -20.62 -11.83 18.05
C SER A 103 -21.42 -10.58 18.40
N VAL A 104 -22.13 -10.06 17.40
CA VAL A 104 -23.17 -9.01 17.50
C VAL A 104 -24.47 -9.56 16.89
N ARG A 105 -25.62 -9.13 17.39
CA ARG A 105 -26.94 -9.60 16.92
C ARG A 105 -27.92 -8.44 16.73
N ARG A 106 -28.74 -8.51 15.68
CA ARG A 106 -29.89 -7.61 15.47
C ARG A 106 -31.14 -8.38 15.09
N ASP A 107 -32.26 -7.96 15.67
CA ASP A 107 -33.59 -8.43 15.31
C ASP A 107 -34.03 -7.67 14.04
N GLY A 108 -33.75 -8.26 12.88
CA GLY A 108 -33.90 -7.64 11.57
C GLY A 108 -32.92 -8.23 10.56
N ASN A 109 -33.33 -8.33 9.30
CA ASN A 109 -32.54 -8.89 8.20
C ASN A 109 -32.61 -8.01 6.94
N SER A 110 -32.91 -6.72 7.10
CA SER A 110 -32.87 -5.77 5.99
C SER A 110 -31.41 -5.44 5.63
N PRO A 111 -31.15 -4.88 4.43
CA PRO A 111 -29.81 -4.36 4.09
C PRO A 111 -29.25 -3.39 5.13
N GLU A 112 -30.09 -2.53 5.69
CA GLU A 112 -29.72 -1.56 6.72
C GLU A 112 -29.34 -2.23 8.05
N ASP A 113 -30.02 -3.33 8.42
CA ASP A 113 -29.68 -4.11 9.61
C ASP A 113 -28.29 -4.76 9.46
N VAL A 114 -28.01 -5.32 8.29
CA VAL A 114 -26.72 -5.93 7.95
C VAL A 114 -25.60 -4.89 7.96
N GLU A 115 -25.84 -3.71 7.37
CA GLU A 115 -24.91 -2.59 7.38
C GLU A 115 -24.64 -2.08 8.81
N ALA A 116 -25.66 -1.98 9.65
CA ALA A 116 -25.49 -1.59 11.04
C ALA A 116 -24.66 -2.62 11.85
N ILE A 117 -24.86 -3.91 11.60
CA ILE A 117 -24.01 -4.99 12.16
C ILE A 117 -22.55 -4.80 11.70
N PHE A 118 -22.33 -4.55 10.40
CA PHE A 118 -21.00 -4.31 9.87
C PHE A 118 -20.31 -3.15 10.59
N HIS A 119 -20.96 -1.98 10.70
CA HIS A 119 -20.40 -0.83 11.39
C HIS A 119 -20.06 -1.10 12.86
N GLU A 120 -20.92 -1.84 13.56
CA GLU A 120 -20.70 -2.22 14.96
C GLU A 120 -19.49 -3.15 15.12
N LEU A 121 -19.37 -4.16 14.25
CA LEU A 121 -18.20 -5.05 14.23
C LEU A 121 -16.91 -4.30 13.84
N PHE A 122 -17.03 -3.38 12.88
CA PHE A 122 -15.93 -2.61 12.33
C PHE A 122 -15.35 -1.63 13.36
N ALA A 123 -16.20 -0.95 14.12
CA ALA A 123 -15.79 0.06 15.11
C ALA A 123 -14.96 -0.53 16.27
N LEU A 124 -15.09 -1.82 16.54
CA LEU A 124 -14.35 -2.50 17.60
C LEU A 124 -12.91 -2.77 17.14
N ARG A 125 -11.91 -2.27 17.86
CA ARG A 125 -10.49 -2.63 17.62
C ARG A 125 -10.29 -4.14 17.73
N MET A 126 -9.45 -4.72 16.86
CA MET A 126 -9.09 -6.14 16.87
C MET A 126 -7.59 -6.25 17.11
N ASP A 127 -7.18 -6.69 18.30
CA ASP A 127 -5.77 -6.86 18.64
C ASP A 127 -5.28 -8.20 18.11
N GLN A 128 -4.56 -8.18 16.99
CA GLN A 128 -4.05 -9.38 16.33
C GLN A 128 -3.15 -10.25 17.23
N ALA A 129 -2.57 -9.69 18.31
CA ALA A 129 -1.68 -10.43 19.20
C ALA A 129 -2.44 -11.38 20.15
N VAL A 130 -3.73 -11.14 20.40
CA VAL A 130 -4.51 -11.88 21.42
C VAL A 130 -5.94 -12.23 20.99
N ASP A 131 -6.54 -11.47 20.07
CA ASP A 131 -7.91 -11.70 19.60
C ASP A 131 -7.93 -12.72 18.46
N LEU A 132 -9.00 -13.53 18.40
CA LEU A 132 -9.29 -14.33 17.21
C LEU A 132 -9.48 -13.41 15.99
N PRO A 133 -8.97 -13.83 14.81
CA PRO A 133 -9.04 -13.03 13.59
C PRO A 133 -10.42 -13.06 12.92
N LEU A 134 -11.48 -13.43 13.65
CA LEU A 134 -12.83 -13.59 13.15
C LEU A 134 -13.85 -13.06 14.17
N ARG A 135 -14.86 -12.36 13.68
CA ARG A 135 -16.06 -11.94 14.43
C ARG A 135 -17.31 -12.21 13.63
N LEU A 136 -18.43 -12.34 14.33
CA LEU A 136 -19.71 -12.76 13.75
C LEU A 136 -20.78 -11.69 13.95
N GLY A 137 -21.62 -11.51 12.95
CA GLY A 137 -22.81 -10.69 13.01
C GLY A 137 -24.02 -11.50 12.61
N PHE A 138 -25.03 -11.57 13.46
CA PHE A 138 -26.26 -12.30 13.20
C PHE A 138 -27.41 -11.35 12.92
N ALA A 139 -27.89 -11.33 11.68
CA ALA A 139 -29.13 -10.65 11.29
C ALA A 139 -30.28 -11.67 11.34
N LEU A 140 -31.24 -11.44 12.22
CA LEU A 140 -32.29 -12.40 12.55
C LEU A 140 -33.60 -12.12 11.80
N GLU A 141 -34.23 -13.17 11.28
CA GLU A 141 -35.56 -13.16 10.67
C GLU A 141 -36.45 -14.14 11.42
N GLY A 142 -37.45 -13.62 12.16
CA GLY A 142 -38.35 -14.46 12.96
C GLY A 142 -37.64 -15.32 14.02
N GLY A 143 -36.52 -14.83 14.58
CA GLY A 143 -35.71 -15.55 15.57
C GLY A 143 -34.75 -16.61 14.99
N SER A 144 -34.70 -16.76 13.66
CA SER A 144 -33.69 -17.56 12.95
C SER A 144 -32.66 -16.66 12.30
N VAL A 145 -31.43 -17.13 12.10
CA VAL A 145 -30.41 -16.40 11.35
C VAL A 145 -30.83 -16.34 9.87
N GLY A 146 -31.02 -15.13 9.34
CA GLY A 146 -31.26 -14.90 7.91
C GLY A 146 -29.98 -14.55 7.17
N THR A 147 -29.12 -13.74 7.79
CA THR A 147 -27.81 -13.37 7.25
C THR A 147 -26.74 -13.46 8.34
N LEU A 148 -25.59 -14.03 7.98
CA LEU A 148 -24.37 -14.06 8.76
C LEU A 148 -23.36 -13.10 8.16
N VAL A 149 -22.86 -12.16 8.96
CA VAL A 149 -21.74 -11.28 8.62
C VAL A 149 -20.49 -11.84 9.28
N LEU A 150 -19.45 -12.08 8.49
CA LEU A 150 -18.13 -12.46 8.98
C LEU A 150 -17.20 -11.25 8.83
N MET A 151 -16.62 -10.80 9.94
CA MET A 151 -15.55 -9.81 9.91
C MET A 151 -14.23 -10.49 10.23
N ILE A 152 -13.33 -10.50 9.25
CA ILE A 152 -12.08 -11.26 9.29
C ILE A 152 -10.89 -10.30 9.29
N ASN A 153 -9.84 -10.62 10.05
CA ASN A 153 -8.57 -9.91 9.91
C ASN A 153 -7.88 -10.31 8.60
N HIS A 154 -7.44 -9.32 7.81
CA HIS A 154 -6.80 -9.52 6.52
C HIS A 154 -5.45 -10.25 6.64
N LEU A 155 -4.84 -10.34 7.83
CA LEU A 155 -3.72 -11.26 8.12
C LEU A 155 -4.07 -12.73 7.90
N SER A 156 -5.34 -13.09 8.08
CA SER A 156 -5.83 -14.47 8.09
C SER A 156 -6.56 -14.87 6.81
N ALA A 157 -6.99 -13.91 5.98
CA ALA A 157 -7.69 -14.20 4.74
C ALA A 157 -7.51 -13.07 3.72
N ASP A 158 -7.64 -13.41 2.45
CA ASP A 158 -7.72 -12.48 1.32
C ASP A 158 -8.97 -12.76 0.48
N GLY A 159 -9.25 -11.91 -0.52
CA GLY A 159 -10.45 -12.06 -1.37
C GLY A 159 -10.53 -13.42 -2.08
N ALA A 160 -9.39 -14.03 -2.41
CA ALA A 160 -9.35 -15.37 -3.00
C ALA A 160 -9.72 -16.48 -2.00
N SER A 161 -9.80 -16.18 -0.70
CA SER A 161 -10.32 -17.10 0.32
C SER A 161 -11.85 -17.18 0.31
N PHE A 162 -12.56 -16.19 -0.22
CA PHE A 162 -14.02 -16.09 -0.06
C PHE A 162 -14.79 -17.27 -0.65
N PRO A 163 -14.51 -17.75 -1.87
CA PRO A 163 -15.21 -18.92 -2.40
C PRO A 163 -14.98 -20.18 -1.55
N THR A 164 -13.77 -20.37 -1.01
CA THR A 164 -13.44 -21.49 -0.12
C THR A 164 -14.20 -21.39 1.20
N ILE A 165 -14.22 -20.20 1.83
CA ILE A 165 -14.96 -19.95 3.06
C ILE A 165 -16.44 -20.25 2.86
N GLN A 166 -17.02 -19.75 1.77
CA GLN A 166 -18.43 -19.93 1.46
C GLN A 166 -18.76 -21.43 1.27
N SER A 167 -18.01 -22.12 0.40
CA SER A 167 -18.22 -23.55 0.11
C SER A 167 -18.11 -24.42 1.37
N ASP A 168 -17.08 -24.20 2.19
CA ASP A 168 -16.86 -25.00 3.38
C ASP A 168 -17.88 -24.69 4.48
N LEU A 169 -18.33 -23.44 4.61
CA LEU A 169 -19.41 -23.06 5.52
C LEU A 169 -20.75 -23.69 5.09
N GLU A 170 -21.08 -23.69 3.80
CA GLU A 170 -22.28 -24.36 3.26
C GLU A 170 -22.23 -25.88 3.52
N ALA A 171 -21.08 -26.51 3.33
CA ALA A 171 -20.88 -27.91 3.65
C ALA A 171 -21.09 -28.18 5.15
N ALA A 172 -20.47 -27.38 6.03
CA ALA A 172 -20.63 -27.51 7.47
C ALA A 172 -22.09 -27.31 7.91
N LEU A 173 -22.79 -26.30 7.39
CA LEU A 173 -24.21 -26.06 7.69
C LEU A 173 -25.11 -27.24 7.30
N ARG A 174 -24.82 -27.92 6.18
CA ARG A 174 -25.55 -29.14 5.75
C ARG A 174 -25.28 -30.33 6.65
N SER A 175 -24.07 -30.44 7.18
CA SER A 175 -23.63 -31.54 8.04
C SER A 175 -24.20 -31.51 9.46
N PHE A 176 -24.67 -30.35 9.95
CA PHE A 176 -25.26 -30.22 11.29
C PHE A 176 -26.81 -30.05 11.27
N PRO A 177 -27.61 -30.92 10.64
CA PRO A 177 -29.05 -30.70 10.54
C PRO A 177 -29.78 -30.89 11.88
N GLN A 178 -29.30 -31.76 12.80
CA GLN A 178 -29.76 -31.89 14.19
C GLN A 178 -28.93 -32.96 14.95
N GLY A 179 -27.65 -32.70 15.22
CA GLY A 179 -26.91 -33.45 16.25
C GLY A 179 -25.91 -34.53 15.82
N ASP A 180 -25.63 -34.74 14.54
CA ASP A 180 -24.60 -35.68 14.09
C ASP A 180 -23.35 -34.98 13.54
N PRO A 181 -22.15 -35.59 13.69
CA PRO A 181 -20.91 -35.06 13.12
C PRO A 181 -20.89 -35.12 11.59
N ALA A 182 -20.12 -34.21 10.99
CA ALA A 182 -20.00 -34.11 9.54
C ALA A 182 -19.41 -35.40 8.90
N PRO A 183 -19.89 -35.82 7.72
CA PRO A 183 -19.27 -36.92 6.99
C PRO A 183 -17.85 -36.53 6.54
N GLU A 184 -16.90 -37.44 6.74
CA GLU A 184 -15.49 -37.31 6.31
C GLU A 184 -15.41 -37.30 4.77
N GLY A 185 -15.63 -36.14 4.16
CA GLY A 185 -15.35 -35.88 2.76
C GLY A 185 -13.93 -35.34 2.61
N GLU A 186 -13.00 -36.19 2.12
CA GLU A 186 -11.58 -35.91 1.88
C GLU A 186 -11.31 -34.85 0.79
N GLN A 187 -11.88 -33.66 0.86
CA GLN A 187 -11.28 -32.53 0.14
C GLN A 187 -10.00 -32.16 0.87
N ARG A 188 -8.86 -32.64 0.35
CA ARG A 188 -7.51 -32.29 0.82
C ARG A 188 -7.39 -30.78 0.80
N VAL A 189 -7.41 -30.18 1.98
CA VAL A 189 -7.05 -28.77 2.15
C VAL A 189 -5.59 -28.64 1.73
N GLY A 190 -5.27 -27.63 0.92
CA GLY A 190 -3.89 -27.29 0.60
C GLY A 190 -3.06 -26.96 1.84
N ALA A 191 -1.77 -26.68 1.65
CA ALA A 191 -0.88 -26.26 2.72
C ALA A 191 -1.48 -25.06 3.48
N GLN A 192 -1.49 -25.18 4.81
CA GLN A 192 -1.93 -24.12 5.71
C GLN A 192 -0.85 -23.03 5.81
N PRO A 193 -1.24 -21.78 6.15
CA PRO A 193 -0.30 -20.67 6.28
C PRO A 193 0.95 -20.95 7.12
N ALA A 194 0.80 -21.58 8.28
CA ALA A 194 1.92 -21.88 9.18
C ALA A 194 2.94 -22.86 8.55
N ALA A 195 2.46 -23.87 7.81
CA ALA A 195 3.32 -24.84 7.13
C ALA A 195 4.07 -24.19 5.95
N LEU A 196 3.37 -23.38 5.15
CA LEU A 196 3.99 -22.65 4.05
C LEU A 196 5.02 -21.63 4.56
N ALA A 197 4.75 -20.95 5.68
CA ALA A 197 5.70 -20.01 6.29
C ALA A 197 6.99 -20.70 6.73
N ALA A 198 6.89 -21.89 7.35
CA ALA A 198 8.06 -22.68 7.70
C ALA A 198 8.89 -23.06 6.46
N ARG A 199 8.22 -23.39 5.34
CA ARG A 199 8.90 -23.69 4.07
C ARG A 199 9.56 -22.46 3.45
N GLN A 200 8.94 -21.29 3.50
CA GLN A 200 9.56 -20.02 3.07
C GLN A 200 10.83 -19.68 3.86
N ARG A 201 11.00 -20.26 5.05
CA ARG A 201 12.15 -20.07 5.94
C ARG A 201 13.13 -21.25 5.96
N SER A 202 12.88 -22.31 5.19
CA SER A 202 13.73 -23.52 5.17
C SER A 202 15.05 -23.35 4.40
N GLY A 203 15.19 -22.26 3.66
CA GLY A 203 16.26 -22.02 2.69
C GLY A 203 15.96 -22.49 1.27
N GLU A 204 14.88 -23.28 1.05
CA GLU A 204 14.50 -23.81 -0.27
C GLU A 204 14.26 -22.69 -1.31
N HIS A 205 13.69 -21.56 -0.86
CA HIS A 205 13.29 -20.46 -1.73
C HIS A 205 14.28 -19.29 -1.75
N ASP A 206 15.43 -19.36 -1.08
CA ASP A 206 16.35 -18.23 -0.89
C ASP A 206 16.82 -17.61 -2.20
N ALA A 207 17.12 -18.42 -3.21
CA ALA A 207 17.57 -17.92 -4.50
C ALA A 207 16.45 -17.20 -5.27
N ALA A 208 15.20 -17.68 -5.15
CA ALA A 208 14.04 -17.04 -5.77
C ALA A 208 13.70 -15.73 -5.02
N HIS A 209 13.68 -15.77 -3.69
CA HIS A 209 13.48 -14.63 -2.83
C HIS A 209 14.49 -13.51 -3.09
N ARG A 210 15.78 -13.84 -3.21
CA ARG A 210 16.83 -12.86 -3.53
C ARG A 210 16.59 -12.19 -4.88
N ARG A 211 16.25 -12.97 -5.92
CA ARG A 211 15.91 -12.41 -7.24
C ARG A 211 14.68 -11.51 -7.20
N ALA A 212 13.69 -11.85 -6.37
CA ALA A 212 12.51 -11.02 -6.16
C ALA A 212 12.86 -9.68 -5.51
N LEU A 213 13.71 -9.68 -4.47
CA LEU A 213 14.20 -8.45 -3.85
C LEU A 213 15.09 -7.62 -4.80
N GLU A 214 15.95 -8.26 -5.60
CA GLU A 214 16.73 -7.59 -6.64
C GLU A 214 15.82 -6.94 -7.71
N HIS A 215 14.71 -7.59 -8.06
CA HIS A 215 13.68 -7.01 -8.93
C HIS A 215 13.04 -5.78 -8.29
N CYS A 216 12.68 -5.85 -7.01
CA CYS A 216 12.15 -4.72 -6.26
C CYS A 216 13.14 -3.54 -6.23
N GLU A 217 14.43 -3.77 -5.97
CA GLU A 217 15.45 -2.71 -6.02
C GLU A 217 15.56 -2.07 -7.41
N ARG A 218 15.55 -2.88 -8.49
CA ARG A 218 15.56 -2.36 -9.87
C ARG A 218 14.32 -1.52 -10.18
N PHE A 219 13.15 -1.96 -9.73
CA PHE A 219 11.89 -1.21 -9.87
C PHE A 219 11.98 0.14 -9.17
N LEU A 220 12.41 0.17 -7.90
CA LEU A 220 12.52 1.41 -7.13
C LEU A 220 13.52 2.42 -7.72
N LEU A 221 14.53 1.93 -8.45
CA LEU A 221 15.48 2.76 -9.20
C LEU A 221 14.95 3.23 -10.56
N SER A 222 13.92 2.57 -11.12
CA SER A 222 13.39 2.87 -12.46
C SER A 222 12.17 3.79 -12.46
N VAL A 223 11.56 4.04 -11.30
CA VAL A 223 10.33 4.83 -11.15
C VAL A 223 10.59 6.22 -10.53
N PRO A 224 9.66 7.18 -10.66
CA PRO A 224 9.73 8.47 -9.99
C PRO A 224 9.79 8.31 -8.46
N VAL A 225 10.36 9.28 -7.75
CA VAL A 225 10.26 9.31 -6.26
C VAL A 225 8.82 9.53 -5.81
N ALA A 226 8.01 10.23 -6.60
CA ALA A 226 6.57 10.31 -6.43
C ALA A 226 5.92 10.35 -7.80
N GLN A 227 4.90 9.51 -8.01
CA GLN A 227 4.12 9.52 -9.25
C GLN A 227 3.34 10.84 -9.38
N PHE A 228 2.81 11.38 -8.28
CA PHE A 228 1.91 12.54 -8.25
C PHE A 228 2.43 13.71 -7.37
N PRO A 229 3.62 14.27 -7.66
CA PRO A 229 4.30 15.20 -6.75
C PRO A 229 3.51 16.50 -6.54
N ARG A 230 3.00 17.15 -7.60
CA ARG A 230 2.18 18.38 -7.52
C ARG A 230 0.97 18.23 -6.61
N PHE A 231 0.30 17.11 -6.76
CA PHE A 231 -0.99 16.84 -6.18
C PHE A 231 -0.94 16.56 -4.67
N ARG A 232 0.03 15.77 -4.20
CA ARG A 232 0.14 15.44 -2.77
C ARG A 232 0.76 16.56 -1.93
N SER A 233 1.25 17.64 -2.55
CA SER A 233 1.89 18.77 -1.86
C SER A 233 0.93 19.82 -1.28
N SER A 234 -0.31 19.86 -1.74
CA SER A 234 -1.35 20.78 -1.25
C SER A 234 -2.05 20.15 -0.03
N VAL A 235 -1.40 20.23 1.13
CA VAL A 235 -2.00 19.79 2.40
C VAL A 235 -2.80 20.96 2.98
N GLY A 236 -4.13 20.90 2.89
CA GLY A 236 -5.01 21.58 3.83
C GLY A 236 -5.30 20.64 5.00
N PRO A 237 -5.55 21.14 6.23
CA PRO A 237 -6.08 20.30 7.30
C PRO A 237 -7.48 19.86 6.84
N ASP A 238 -7.70 18.56 6.68
CA ASP A 238 -9.00 18.04 6.28
C ASP A 238 -9.46 16.99 7.30
N GLU A 239 -10.46 17.36 8.09
CA GLU A 239 -11.20 16.51 9.04
C GLU A 239 -12.25 15.63 8.32
N GLY A 240 -12.09 15.36 7.01
CA GLY A 240 -13.07 14.69 6.14
C GLY A 240 -12.56 13.47 5.34
N ASP A 241 -13.41 12.93 4.45
CA ASP A 241 -13.09 11.81 3.55
C ASP A 241 -12.04 12.26 2.50
N ARG A 242 -10.79 11.83 2.70
CA ARG A 242 -9.62 12.18 1.87
C ARG A 242 -9.63 11.51 0.49
N TYR A 243 -10.48 10.51 0.31
CA TYR A 243 -10.57 9.75 -0.92
C TYR A 243 -11.89 10.03 -1.62
N ARG A 244 -11.95 9.63 -2.89
CA ARG A 244 -13.17 9.58 -3.70
C ARG A 244 -13.20 8.23 -4.38
N ARG A 245 -14.37 7.61 -4.40
CA ARG A 245 -14.61 6.36 -5.11
C ARG A 245 -15.72 6.53 -6.14
N VAL A 246 -15.39 6.22 -7.38
CA VAL A 246 -16.31 6.30 -8.51
C VAL A 246 -16.19 5.03 -9.34
N SER A 247 -17.33 4.38 -9.60
CA SER A 247 -17.40 3.20 -10.45
C SER A 247 -18.15 3.53 -11.73
N LEU A 248 -17.54 3.26 -12.88
CA LEU A 248 -18.20 3.27 -14.19
C LEU A 248 -18.60 1.83 -14.53
N HIS A 249 -19.88 1.61 -14.75
CA HIS A 249 -20.48 0.34 -15.14
C HIS A 249 -20.79 0.37 -16.63
N SER A 250 -20.15 -0.50 -17.42
CA SER A 250 -20.28 -0.48 -18.88
C SER A 250 -20.63 -1.84 -19.49
N PRO A 251 -21.88 -2.02 -19.97
CA PRO A 251 -22.24 -3.18 -20.78
C PRO A 251 -21.62 -3.10 -22.18
N ARG A 252 -21.39 -1.89 -22.71
CA ARG A 252 -20.75 -1.67 -24.02
C ARG A 252 -19.30 -2.15 -24.02
N LEU A 253 -18.55 -1.82 -22.97
CA LEU A 253 -17.18 -2.29 -22.77
C LEU A 253 -17.13 -3.79 -22.55
N PHE A 254 -18.11 -4.36 -21.84
CA PHE A 254 -18.24 -5.80 -21.68
C PHE A 254 -18.33 -6.51 -23.03
N ALA A 255 -19.26 -6.09 -23.89
CA ALA A 255 -19.43 -6.66 -25.24
C ALA A 255 -18.16 -6.50 -26.08
N ALA A 256 -17.56 -5.30 -26.10
CA ALA A 256 -16.35 -5.02 -26.88
C ALA A 256 -15.16 -5.89 -26.47
N LEU A 257 -14.95 -6.09 -25.16
CA LEU A 257 -13.86 -6.92 -24.66
C LEU A 257 -14.13 -8.40 -24.89
N ARG A 258 -15.37 -8.89 -24.67
CA ARG A 258 -15.77 -10.28 -24.92
C ARG A 258 -15.52 -10.66 -26.38
N ASP A 259 -15.93 -9.82 -27.32
CA ASP A 259 -15.83 -10.10 -28.75
C ASP A 259 -14.37 -10.13 -29.24
N THR A 260 -13.44 -9.61 -28.43
CA THR A 260 -11.98 -9.59 -28.68
C THR A 260 -11.20 -10.42 -27.65
N SER A 261 -11.85 -11.42 -27.02
CA SER A 261 -11.24 -12.36 -26.07
C SER A 261 -10.95 -13.73 -26.69
N GLY A 262 -10.71 -13.79 -28.01
CA GLY A 262 -10.37 -15.03 -28.72
C GLY A 262 -8.97 -15.56 -28.36
N PRO A 263 -8.65 -16.82 -28.70
CA PRO A 263 -7.37 -17.45 -28.33
C PRO A 263 -6.09 -16.76 -28.85
N LEU A 264 -6.22 -15.98 -29.94
CA LEU A 264 -5.11 -15.25 -30.56
C LEU A 264 -5.05 -13.79 -30.13
N ASP A 265 -6.07 -13.30 -29.43
CA ASP A 265 -6.17 -11.90 -29.02
C ASP A 265 -5.36 -11.66 -27.74
N PRO A 266 -4.86 -10.43 -27.53
CA PRO A 266 -4.36 -10.04 -26.22
C PRO A 266 -5.45 -10.20 -25.16
N ALA A 267 -5.08 -10.65 -23.95
CA ALA A 267 -6.01 -10.73 -22.82
C ALA A 267 -6.63 -9.35 -22.54
N ALA A 268 -7.92 -9.31 -22.18
CA ALA A 268 -8.63 -8.09 -21.88
C ALA A 268 -8.00 -7.34 -20.70
N SER A 269 -7.51 -8.10 -19.70
CA SER A 269 -6.70 -7.59 -18.59
C SER A 269 -5.44 -6.83 -19.06
N SER A 270 -4.79 -7.27 -20.14
CA SER A 270 -3.64 -6.57 -20.73
C SER A 270 -4.04 -5.30 -21.48
N ARG A 271 -5.21 -5.27 -22.12
CA ARG A 271 -5.72 -4.04 -22.77
C ARG A 271 -6.11 -2.98 -21.74
N LEU A 272 -6.80 -3.39 -20.67
CA LEU A 272 -7.16 -2.54 -19.54
C LEU A 272 -5.93 -1.90 -18.89
N SER A 273 -4.86 -2.68 -18.74
CA SER A 273 -3.64 -2.19 -18.13
C SER A 273 -2.88 -1.19 -19.00
N VAL A 274 -2.90 -1.35 -20.34
CA VAL A 274 -2.40 -0.34 -21.28
C VAL A 274 -3.18 0.97 -21.16
N ALA A 275 -4.51 0.90 -21.13
CA ALA A 275 -5.35 2.09 -20.94
C ALA A 275 -5.05 2.78 -19.60
N PHE A 276 -4.87 2.02 -18.52
CA PHE A 276 -4.50 2.55 -17.21
C PHE A 276 -3.11 3.23 -17.24
N VAL A 277 -2.10 2.61 -17.83
CA VAL A 277 -0.74 3.16 -17.90
C VAL A 277 -0.69 4.46 -18.71
N ILE A 278 -1.42 4.54 -19.83
CA ILE A 278 -1.54 5.77 -20.62
C ILE A 278 -2.17 6.88 -19.78
N ALA A 279 -3.31 6.59 -19.13
CA ALA A 279 -4.00 7.55 -18.28
C ALA A 279 -3.15 7.98 -17.07
N LEU A 280 -2.43 7.04 -16.45
CA LEU A 280 -1.53 7.30 -15.33
C LEU A 280 -0.39 8.24 -15.72
N SER A 281 0.23 8.03 -16.88
CA SER A 281 1.29 8.88 -17.44
C SER A 281 0.79 10.28 -17.77
N ALA A 282 -0.38 10.37 -18.40
CA ALA A 282 -1.01 11.65 -18.74
C ALA A 282 -1.34 12.45 -17.47
N LEU A 283 -1.99 11.80 -16.49
CA LEU A 283 -2.39 12.43 -15.24
C LEU A 283 -1.20 12.86 -14.39
N SER A 284 -0.11 12.09 -14.36
CA SER A 284 1.08 12.43 -13.58
C SER A 284 2.04 13.39 -14.28
N GLY A 285 2.06 13.39 -15.61
CA GLY A 285 3.11 13.99 -16.43
C GLY A 285 4.45 13.25 -16.37
N ASN A 286 4.51 12.06 -15.77
CA ASN A 286 5.70 11.20 -15.71
C ASN A 286 5.55 10.03 -16.69
N SER A 287 6.43 9.96 -17.68
CA SER A 287 6.48 8.84 -18.63
C SER A 287 7.15 7.59 -18.07
N ASP A 288 7.83 7.66 -16.93
CA ASP A 288 8.27 6.50 -16.17
C ASP A 288 7.17 6.20 -15.15
N THR A 289 6.27 5.27 -15.46
CA THR A 289 5.13 4.95 -14.58
C THR A 289 5.44 3.71 -13.76
N GLY A 290 5.24 3.81 -12.44
CA GLY A 290 5.36 2.69 -11.51
C GLY A 290 4.05 2.44 -10.79
N PHE A 291 3.59 1.19 -10.79
CA PHE A 291 2.38 0.80 -10.06
C PHE A 291 2.50 -0.62 -9.51
N LYS A 292 1.64 -0.89 -8.54
CA LYS A 292 1.49 -2.18 -7.88
C LYS A 292 0.37 -2.96 -8.56
N MET A 293 0.48 -4.28 -8.59
CA MET A 293 -0.60 -5.18 -8.97
C MET A 293 -0.76 -6.26 -7.92
N ASN A 294 -1.98 -6.53 -7.48
CA ASN A 294 -2.22 -7.61 -6.53
C ASN A 294 -2.19 -8.96 -7.24
N PHE A 295 -1.43 -9.91 -6.71
CA PHE A 295 -1.35 -11.26 -7.22
C PHE A 295 -1.73 -12.23 -6.10
N SER A 296 -2.80 -13.01 -6.28
CA SER A 296 -3.36 -13.84 -5.21
C SER A 296 -2.42 -14.98 -4.76
N ASN A 297 -1.41 -15.32 -5.57
CA ASN A 297 -0.44 -16.39 -5.30
C ASN A 297 -1.12 -17.74 -4.94
N ARG A 298 -2.31 -17.98 -5.49
CA ARG A 298 -3.07 -19.22 -5.33
C ARG A 298 -2.54 -20.31 -6.25
N PHE A 299 -1.33 -20.78 -5.94
CA PHE A 299 -0.73 -21.93 -6.60
C PHE A 299 -1.33 -23.25 -6.07
N ARG A 300 -1.10 -24.34 -6.82
CA ARG A 300 -1.63 -25.69 -6.52
C ARG A 300 -1.44 -26.13 -5.07
N GLU A 301 -0.34 -25.73 -4.43
CA GLU A 301 0.01 -26.07 -3.06
C GLU A 301 -0.98 -25.54 -2.01
N VAL A 302 -1.54 -24.34 -2.21
CA VAL A 302 -2.45 -23.66 -1.27
C VAL A 302 -3.90 -23.62 -1.77
N MET A 303 -4.21 -24.41 -2.80
CA MET A 303 -5.59 -24.49 -3.30
C MET A 303 -6.51 -25.06 -2.24
N GLY A 304 -7.67 -24.42 -2.09
CA GLY A 304 -8.67 -24.82 -1.09
C GLY A 304 -8.29 -24.53 0.36
N SER A 305 -7.21 -23.81 0.65
CA SER A 305 -6.92 -23.30 2.01
C SER A 305 -7.37 -21.84 2.18
N VAL A 306 -7.72 -21.45 3.40
CA VAL A 306 -7.92 -20.05 3.78
C VAL A 306 -6.61 -19.46 4.30
N GLY A 307 -6.33 -18.22 3.93
CA GLY A 307 -5.09 -17.52 4.28
C GLY A 307 -4.93 -16.24 3.47
N CYS A 308 -4.11 -15.32 3.95
CA CYS A 308 -3.66 -14.18 3.16
C CYS A 308 -2.39 -14.56 2.41
N PHE A 309 -2.52 -14.94 1.14
CA PHE A 309 -1.39 -15.37 0.30
C PHE A 309 -1.03 -14.32 -0.75
N PHE A 310 -1.92 -13.35 -1.01
CA PHE A 310 -1.64 -12.36 -2.03
C PHE A 310 -0.40 -11.52 -1.70
N GLN A 311 0.31 -11.12 -2.74
CA GLN A 311 1.42 -10.16 -2.65
C GLN A 311 1.36 -9.17 -3.81
N GLU A 312 2.04 -8.04 -3.65
CA GLU A 312 2.09 -7.00 -4.67
C GLU A 312 3.21 -7.29 -5.68
N ALA A 313 2.88 -7.41 -6.96
CA ALA A 313 3.82 -7.31 -8.06
C ALA A 313 4.14 -5.83 -8.32
N LEU A 314 5.44 -5.51 -8.42
CA LEU A 314 5.90 -4.16 -8.77
C LEU A 314 6.16 -4.09 -10.27
N VAL A 315 5.45 -3.19 -10.97
CA VAL A 315 5.43 -3.10 -12.43
C VAL A 315 5.77 -1.68 -12.87
N ALA A 316 6.86 -1.54 -13.62
CA ALA A 316 7.27 -0.27 -14.23
C ALA A 316 7.08 -0.32 -15.74
N VAL A 317 6.35 0.64 -16.30
CA VAL A 317 6.10 0.76 -17.74
C VAL A 317 6.42 2.18 -18.19
N ARG A 318 6.93 2.32 -19.42
CA ARG A 318 7.37 3.60 -19.98
C ARG A 318 6.50 4.02 -21.17
N PRO A 319 5.29 4.56 -20.97
CA PRO A 319 4.44 5.07 -22.06
C PRO A 319 5.00 6.39 -22.61
N LEU A 320 6.07 6.28 -23.41
CA LEU A 320 6.64 7.43 -24.10
C LEU A 320 5.60 8.05 -25.05
N PRO A 321 5.55 9.39 -25.18
CA PRO A 321 4.56 10.08 -26.02
C PRO A 321 4.46 9.57 -27.46
N GLY A 322 5.57 9.12 -28.04
CA GLY A 322 5.66 8.59 -29.41
C GLY A 322 5.62 7.06 -29.53
N ALA A 323 5.55 6.32 -28.41
CA ALA A 323 5.38 4.87 -28.47
C ALA A 323 3.98 4.53 -28.98
N THR A 324 3.86 3.48 -29.77
CA THR A 324 2.57 2.98 -30.25
C THR A 324 1.84 2.18 -29.18
N VAL A 325 0.51 2.07 -29.29
CA VAL A 325 -0.31 1.19 -28.43
C VAL A 325 0.19 -0.26 -28.48
N GLN A 326 0.62 -0.75 -29.64
CA GLN A 326 1.15 -2.10 -29.80
C GLN A 326 2.47 -2.31 -29.06
N GLU A 327 3.41 -1.38 -29.16
CA GLU A 327 4.68 -1.43 -28.42
C GLU A 327 4.42 -1.39 -26.91
N LEU A 328 3.50 -0.52 -26.48
CA LEU A 328 3.13 -0.40 -25.07
C LEU A 328 2.44 -1.67 -24.55
N LEU A 329 1.60 -2.33 -25.35
CA LEU A 329 0.99 -3.62 -25.01
C LEU A 329 2.05 -4.71 -24.83
N GLN A 330 3.04 -4.78 -25.72
CA GLN A 330 4.13 -5.75 -25.61
C GLN A 330 4.97 -5.52 -24.35
N GLU A 331 5.32 -4.26 -24.08
CA GLU A 331 6.07 -3.89 -22.88
C GLU A 331 5.27 -4.13 -21.60
N SER A 332 4.01 -3.67 -21.52
CA SER A 332 3.14 -3.92 -20.37
C SER A 332 3.01 -5.41 -20.06
N ARG A 333 2.76 -6.25 -21.07
CA ARG A 333 2.66 -7.70 -20.88
C ARG A 333 3.94 -8.30 -20.32
N LYS A 334 5.09 -7.91 -20.86
CA LYS A 334 6.40 -8.37 -20.40
C LYS A 334 6.64 -7.93 -18.95
N GLN A 335 6.42 -6.67 -18.63
CA GLN A 335 6.69 -6.12 -17.29
C GLN A 335 5.73 -6.66 -16.24
N MET A 336 4.46 -6.91 -16.60
CA MET A 336 3.50 -7.58 -15.72
C MET A 336 3.88 -9.01 -15.43
N PHE A 337 4.33 -9.76 -16.45
CA PHE A 337 4.81 -11.12 -16.27
C PHE A 337 6.06 -11.16 -15.37
N GLU A 338 7.03 -10.29 -15.61
CA GLU A 338 8.22 -10.17 -14.77
C GLU A 338 7.86 -9.77 -13.33
N GLY A 339 6.94 -8.81 -13.15
CA GLY A 339 6.43 -8.42 -11.83
C GLY A 339 5.78 -9.60 -11.09
N ALA A 340 4.86 -10.31 -11.75
CA ALA A 340 4.15 -11.45 -11.19
C ALA A 340 5.10 -12.60 -10.81
N ARG A 341 6.09 -12.90 -11.67
CA ARG A 341 7.13 -13.91 -11.41
C ARG A 341 7.92 -13.62 -10.13
N HIS A 342 8.07 -12.34 -9.79
CA HIS A 342 8.82 -11.89 -8.63
C HIS A 342 7.92 -11.48 -7.46
N ALA A 343 6.60 -11.70 -7.52
CA ALA A 343 5.65 -11.37 -6.45
C ALA A 343 5.64 -12.40 -5.30
N GLN A 344 6.83 -12.86 -4.89
CA GLN A 344 7.05 -13.79 -3.77
C GLN A 344 8.29 -13.36 -2.99
N TYR A 345 8.11 -12.45 -2.04
CA TYR A 345 9.21 -11.85 -1.26
C TYR A 345 8.78 -11.43 0.14
N SER A 346 9.72 -11.35 1.08
CA SER A 346 9.49 -10.72 2.38
C SER A 346 9.13 -9.25 2.21
N TYR A 347 7.96 -8.83 2.71
CA TYR A 347 7.58 -7.42 2.74
C TYR A 347 8.58 -6.59 3.56
N PHE A 348 9.09 -7.13 4.69
CA PHE A 348 10.18 -6.47 5.41
C PHE A 348 11.44 -6.35 4.56
N GLY A 349 11.78 -7.39 3.80
CA GLY A 349 12.88 -7.36 2.84
C GLY A 349 12.71 -6.29 1.75
N LEU A 350 11.49 -6.12 1.22
CA LEU A 350 11.15 -5.04 0.28
C LEU A 350 11.33 -3.67 0.95
N ARG A 351 10.86 -3.49 2.18
CA ARG A 351 10.97 -2.22 2.92
C ARG A 351 12.43 -1.87 3.24
N ASP A 352 13.26 -2.87 3.59
CA ASP A 352 14.69 -2.69 3.78
C ASP A 352 15.41 -2.33 2.46
N ALA A 353 15.04 -2.99 1.35
CA ALA A 353 15.52 -2.65 0.02
C ALA A 353 15.13 -1.22 -0.37
N LYS A 354 13.88 -0.83 -0.11
CA LYS A 354 13.37 0.52 -0.33
C LYS A 354 14.15 1.56 0.45
N MET A 355 14.34 1.37 1.75
CA MET A 355 15.13 2.26 2.60
C MET A 355 16.56 2.43 2.06
N ARG A 356 17.22 1.36 1.60
CA ARG A 356 18.54 1.46 0.95
C ARG A 356 18.50 2.28 -0.36
N VAL A 357 17.48 2.09 -1.18
CA VAL A 357 17.34 2.85 -2.45
C VAL A 357 17.01 4.31 -2.17
N GLU A 358 16.17 4.60 -1.17
CA GLU A 358 15.85 5.96 -0.72
C GLU A 358 17.09 6.69 -0.22
N LEU A 359 17.94 6.01 0.57
CA LEU A 359 19.24 6.54 0.98
C LEU A 359 20.13 6.86 -0.22
N ARG A 360 20.19 5.96 -1.22
CA ARG A 360 20.97 6.19 -2.46
C ARG A 360 20.42 7.34 -3.30
N ARG A 361 19.10 7.51 -3.37
CA ARG A 361 18.42 8.57 -4.15
C ARG A 361 18.25 9.87 -3.38
N GLY A 362 18.50 9.87 -2.07
CA GLY A 362 18.33 11.03 -1.18
C GLY A 362 16.88 11.48 -1.00
N ALA A 363 15.89 10.65 -1.32
CA ALA A 363 14.48 11.02 -1.24
C ALA A 363 13.60 9.81 -0.92
N PRO A 364 12.51 10.00 -0.16
CA PRO A 364 11.52 8.96 0.02
C PRO A 364 10.83 8.64 -1.31
N ILE A 365 10.64 7.36 -1.59
CA ILE A 365 10.00 6.84 -2.79
C ILE A 365 8.57 6.44 -2.42
N ARG A 366 7.60 6.99 -3.14
CA ARG A 366 6.18 6.73 -2.98
C ARG A 366 5.64 5.99 -4.20
N VAL A 367 5.29 4.72 -3.98
CA VAL A 367 4.68 3.84 -4.98
C VAL A 367 3.17 3.81 -4.76
N GLY A 368 2.49 4.90 -5.14
CA GLY A 368 1.08 5.13 -4.79
C GLY A 368 0.05 4.67 -5.82
N ALA A 369 0.46 4.18 -6.99
CA ALA A 369 -0.49 3.69 -7.99
C ALA A 369 -0.75 2.18 -7.84
N LEU A 370 -2.01 1.76 -7.92
CA LEU A 370 -2.44 0.36 -7.86
C LEU A 370 -3.35 0.03 -9.04
N PHE A 371 -3.06 -1.05 -9.74
CA PHE A 371 -3.92 -1.63 -10.76
C PHE A 371 -4.34 -3.03 -10.31
N ASN A 372 -5.64 -3.25 -10.15
CA ASN A 372 -6.17 -4.52 -9.66
C ASN A 372 -7.26 -5.05 -10.60
N CYS A 373 -6.91 -6.03 -11.43
CA CYS A 373 -7.88 -6.74 -12.24
C CYS A 373 -8.27 -8.03 -11.53
N ALA A 374 -9.57 -8.28 -11.36
CA ALA A 374 -10.06 -9.44 -10.63
C ALA A 374 -9.56 -10.77 -11.21
N ASP A 375 -9.32 -11.73 -10.33
CA ASP A 375 -8.99 -13.11 -10.71
C ASP A 375 -10.12 -13.69 -11.58
N GLY A 376 -9.75 -14.40 -12.64
CA GLY A 376 -10.72 -14.98 -13.59
C GLY A 376 -11.46 -13.97 -14.47
N PHE A 377 -11.05 -12.68 -14.51
CA PHE A 377 -11.74 -11.65 -15.32
C PHE A 377 -11.97 -12.06 -16.78
N ASP A 378 -10.91 -12.52 -17.46
CA ASP A 378 -10.98 -12.98 -18.85
C ASP A 378 -11.88 -14.22 -19.04
N GLU A 379 -12.00 -15.07 -18.01
CA GLU A 379 -12.89 -16.25 -18.01
C GLU A 379 -14.34 -15.82 -17.81
N ALA A 380 -14.60 -14.93 -16.85
CA ALA A 380 -15.91 -14.35 -16.62
C ALA A 380 -16.47 -13.64 -17.87
N LEU A 381 -15.62 -12.98 -18.67
CA LEU A 381 -16.04 -12.39 -19.95
C LEU A 381 -16.51 -13.46 -20.95
N ARG A 382 -15.86 -14.63 -20.99
CA ARG A 382 -16.15 -15.72 -21.93
C ARG A 382 -17.37 -16.54 -21.52
N GLU A 383 -17.58 -16.72 -20.22
CA GLU A 383 -18.59 -17.61 -19.67
C GLU A 383 -19.91 -16.93 -19.30
N ALA A 384 -19.97 -15.59 -19.24
CA ALA A 384 -21.19 -14.91 -18.83
C ALA A 384 -22.34 -15.11 -19.84
N ASP A 385 -23.51 -15.48 -19.29
CA ASP A 385 -24.82 -15.32 -19.94
C ASP A 385 -25.18 -13.83 -19.98
N ALA A 386 -24.49 -13.05 -20.82
CA ALA A 386 -24.72 -11.62 -21.00
C ALA A 386 -25.55 -11.35 -22.27
N PRO A 387 -26.33 -10.25 -22.34
CA PRO A 387 -27.11 -9.92 -23.52
C PRO A 387 -26.26 -9.91 -24.80
N GLY A 388 -26.78 -10.51 -25.86
CA GLY A 388 -26.19 -10.42 -27.20
C GLY A 388 -26.44 -9.05 -27.82
N GLY A 389 -25.54 -8.59 -28.70
CA GLY A 389 -25.66 -7.30 -29.39
C GLY A 389 -24.30 -6.64 -29.61
N ALA A 390 -24.21 -5.76 -30.62
CA ALA A 390 -23.02 -4.94 -30.79
C ALA A 390 -22.93 -3.89 -29.66
N PRO A 391 -21.71 -3.40 -29.31
CA PRO A 391 -21.56 -2.38 -28.27
C PRO A 391 -22.44 -1.13 -28.45
N ASP A 392 -22.79 -0.78 -29.68
CA ASP A 392 -23.63 0.40 -29.98
C ASP A 392 -25.13 0.17 -29.77
N ASP A 393 -25.57 -1.09 -29.67
CA ASP A 393 -26.96 -1.46 -29.41
C ASP A 393 -27.27 -1.57 -27.90
N LEU A 394 -26.24 -1.51 -27.06
CA LEU A 394 -26.35 -1.66 -25.61
C LEU A 394 -26.53 -0.31 -24.91
N PRO A 395 -27.14 -0.29 -23.71
CA PRO A 395 -27.31 0.93 -22.92
C PRO A 395 -25.97 1.65 -22.66
N ASP A 396 -26.03 2.97 -22.52
CA ASP A 396 -24.86 3.76 -22.11
C ASP A 396 -24.37 3.38 -20.71
N SER A 397 -23.09 3.68 -20.45
CA SER A 397 -22.49 3.44 -19.15
C SER A 397 -23.12 4.29 -18.06
N SER A 398 -23.12 3.75 -16.84
CA SER A 398 -23.66 4.42 -15.65
C SER A 398 -22.58 4.63 -14.60
N PHE A 399 -22.70 5.72 -13.84
CA PHE A 399 -21.79 6.06 -12.76
C PHE A 399 -22.41 5.76 -11.39
N LYS A 400 -21.60 5.17 -10.51
CA LYS A 400 -21.89 5.08 -9.08
C LYS A 400 -20.84 5.85 -8.30
N ARG A 401 -21.28 6.85 -7.53
CA ARG A 401 -20.46 7.59 -6.57
C ARG A 401 -20.68 6.96 -5.21
N LEU A 402 -19.63 6.36 -4.65
CA LEU A 402 -19.72 5.55 -3.45
C LEU A 402 -19.02 6.25 -2.30
N GLU A 403 -19.52 6.05 -1.07
CA GLU A 403 -18.74 6.41 0.12
C GLU A 403 -17.42 5.65 0.11
N CYS A 404 -16.33 6.36 0.42
CA CYS A 404 -15.00 5.81 0.39
C CYS A 404 -14.50 5.59 1.82
N LEU A 405 -14.76 4.41 2.37
CA LEU A 405 -14.11 3.95 3.61
C LEU A 405 -12.66 3.50 3.34
N TRP A 406 -11.92 4.25 2.52
CA TRP A 406 -10.51 4.00 2.22
C TRP A 406 -9.68 4.98 3.02
N ARG A 407 -8.86 4.48 3.96
CA ARG A 407 -8.04 5.32 4.84
C ARG A 407 -6.55 4.97 4.77
N ASP A 408 -6.16 4.17 3.79
CA ASP A 408 -4.76 3.85 3.51
C ASP A 408 -4.05 5.07 2.92
N ASP A 409 -3.03 5.58 3.62
CA ASP A 409 -2.22 6.73 3.19
C ASP A 409 -1.07 6.33 2.23
N TYR A 410 -1.00 5.07 1.78
CA TYR A 410 0.01 4.58 0.83
C TYR A 410 -0.45 4.54 -0.62
N THR A 411 -1.77 4.56 -0.85
CA THR A 411 -2.34 4.50 -2.20
C THR A 411 -2.82 5.88 -2.63
N ASP A 412 -2.27 6.40 -3.72
CA ASP A 412 -2.67 7.67 -4.37
C ASP A 412 -3.83 7.50 -5.32
N LEU A 413 -3.77 6.44 -6.12
CA LEU A 413 -4.73 6.14 -7.17
C LEU A 413 -4.81 4.62 -7.35
N CYS A 414 -6.01 4.06 -7.24
CA CYS A 414 -6.29 2.66 -7.42
C CYS A 414 -7.36 2.48 -8.48
N LEU A 415 -7.08 1.72 -9.53
CA LEU A 415 -8.08 1.24 -10.47
C LEU A 415 -8.34 -0.24 -10.24
N ARG A 416 -9.58 -0.57 -9.89
CA ARG A 416 -10.07 -1.95 -9.79
C ARG A 416 -10.97 -2.26 -10.97
N THR A 417 -10.79 -3.44 -11.57
CA THR A 417 -11.61 -3.88 -12.72
C THR A 417 -12.15 -5.28 -12.49
N PHE A 418 -13.46 -5.44 -12.62
CA PHE A 418 -14.15 -6.72 -12.45
C PHE A 418 -15.42 -6.77 -13.30
N SER A 419 -15.92 -7.97 -13.57
CA SER A 419 -17.19 -8.17 -14.26
C SER A 419 -18.31 -8.32 -13.24
N LEU A 420 -19.46 -7.67 -13.46
CA LEU A 420 -20.62 -7.76 -12.60
C LEU A 420 -21.90 -7.64 -13.43
N ASN A 421 -22.75 -8.68 -13.39
CA ASN A 421 -24.06 -8.69 -14.06
C ASN A 421 -24.04 -8.31 -15.56
N GLY A 422 -23.00 -8.73 -16.29
CA GLY A 422 -22.84 -8.40 -17.71
C GLY A 422 -22.23 -7.02 -18.00
N ASP A 423 -21.79 -6.30 -16.97
CA ASP A 423 -20.98 -5.09 -17.10
C ASP A 423 -19.50 -5.39 -16.88
N VAL A 424 -18.63 -4.61 -17.52
CA VAL A 424 -17.28 -4.36 -17.03
C VAL A 424 -17.35 -3.13 -16.13
N VAL A 425 -16.87 -3.28 -14.89
CA VAL A 425 -16.81 -2.19 -13.91
C VAL A 425 -15.39 -1.65 -13.85
N LEU A 426 -15.23 -0.35 -14.10
CA LEU A 426 -14.01 0.41 -13.83
C LEU A 426 -14.21 1.20 -12.54
N ASP A 427 -13.67 0.71 -11.43
CA ASP A 427 -13.81 1.31 -10.10
C ASP A 427 -12.53 2.04 -9.71
N LEU A 428 -12.59 3.37 -9.73
CA LEU A 428 -11.46 4.24 -9.42
C LEU A 428 -11.59 4.78 -8.00
N ILE A 429 -10.54 4.60 -7.22
CA ILE A 429 -10.35 5.22 -5.90
C ILE A 429 -9.15 6.14 -6.01
N GLY A 430 -9.35 7.42 -5.73
CA GLY A 430 -8.29 8.43 -5.85
C GLY A 430 -8.27 9.36 -4.66
N HIS A 431 -7.08 9.72 -4.20
CA HIS A 431 -6.93 10.78 -3.21
C HIS A 431 -7.38 12.10 -3.82
N ARG A 432 -8.13 12.91 -3.06
CA ARG A 432 -8.71 14.18 -3.56
C ARG A 432 -7.69 15.19 -4.04
N SER A 433 -6.49 15.14 -3.47
CA SER A 433 -5.40 16.00 -3.91
C SER A 433 -4.76 15.53 -5.22
N VAL A 434 -4.93 14.25 -5.60
CA VAL A 434 -4.39 13.57 -6.80
C VAL A 434 -5.29 13.69 -8.01
N ILE A 435 -6.59 13.51 -7.80
CA ILE A 435 -7.56 13.55 -8.89
C ILE A 435 -8.85 14.19 -8.42
N ASP A 436 -9.28 15.22 -9.14
CA ASP A 436 -10.56 15.87 -8.89
C ASP A 436 -11.72 15.14 -9.61
N GLU A 437 -12.95 15.56 -9.33
CA GLU A 437 -14.16 14.90 -9.86
C GLU A 437 -14.25 14.91 -11.38
N GLU A 438 -13.90 16.02 -12.01
CA GLU A 438 -13.93 16.16 -13.46
C GLU A 438 -12.86 15.28 -14.12
N GLN A 439 -11.69 15.19 -13.49
CA GLN A 439 -10.60 14.33 -13.93
C GLN A 439 -10.95 12.85 -13.77
N VAL A 440 -11.63 12.45 -12.69
CA VAL A 440 -12.12 11.06 -12.51
C VAL A 440 -13.05 10.68 -13.66
N ASP A 441 -14.06 11.51 -13.94
CA ASP A 441 -15.04 11.23 -14.99
C ASP A 441 -14.34 11.16 -16.36
N ARG A 442 -13.44 12.11 -16.67
CA ARG A 442 -12.67 12.08 -17.93
C ARG A 442 -11.77 10.86 -18.05
N MET A 443 -11.13 10.44 -16.97
CA MET A 443 -10.27 9.25 -16.97
C MET A 443 -11.11 7.99 -17.27
N LEU A 444 -12.21 7.79 -16.55
CA LEU A 444 -13.07 6.61 -16.71
C LEU A 444 -13.72 6.57 -18.10
N VAL A 445 -14.32 7.68 -18.56
CA VAL A 445 -14.95 7.76 -19.90
C VAL A 445 -13.90 7.64 -21.01
N GLY A 446 -12.75 8.31 -20.87
CA GLY A 446 -11.68 8.25 -21.86
C GLY A 446 -11.12 6.84 -22.01
N MET A 447 -10.90 6.14 -20.90
CA MET A 447 -10.48 4.73 -20.91
C MET A 447 -11.54 3.81 -21.53
N GLU A 448 -12.81 3.95 -21.14
CA GLU A 448 -13.92 3.18 -21.73
C GLU A 448 -13.96 3.36 -23.26
N ARG A 449 -14.00 4.61 -23.73
CA ARG A 449 -14.09 4.94 -25.16
C ARG A 449 -12.88 4.44 -25.93
N PHE A 450 -11.68 4.58 -25.37
CA PHE A 450 -10.46 4.06 -25.99
C PHE A 450 -10.54 2.54 -26.15
N LEU A 451 -10.93 1.81 -25.11
CA LEU A 451 -10.99 0.35 -25.13
C LEU A 451 -12.05 -0.17 -26.11
N ILE A 452 -13.24 0.45 -26.13
CA ILE A 452 -14.29 0.10 -27.09
C ILE A 452 -13.82 0.38 -28.52
N ALA A 453 -13.23 1.56 -28.77
CA ALA A 453 -12.72 1.91 -30.10
C ALA A 453 -11.60 0.97 -30.55
N TRP A 454 -10.68 0.62 -29.65
CA TRP A 454 -9.56 -0.28 -29.97
C TRP A 454 -10.03 -1.71 -30.26
N ALA A 455 -11.09 -2.17 -29.59
CA ALA A 455 -11.71 -3.46 -29.91
C ALA A 455 -12.36 -3.47 -31.31
N GLY A 456 -12.96 -2.36 -31.74
CA GLY A 456 -13.61 -2.24 -33.05
C GLY A 456 -12.67 -1.89 -34.22
N ASP A 457 -11.53 -1.24 -33.95
CA ASP A 457 -10.55 -0.82 -34.94
C ASP A 457 -9.12 -1.24 -34.54
N PRO A 458 -8.62 -2.37 -35.09
CA PRO A 458 -7.26 -2.83 -34.86
C PRO A 458 -6.17 -1.83 -35.30
N GLY A 459 -6.51 -0.87 -36.18
CA GLY A 459 -5.58 0.19 -36.63
C GLY A 459 -5.13 1.11 -35.48
N LEU A 460 -5.91 1.21 -34.40
CA LEU A 460 -5.52 1.94 -33.18
C LEU A 460 -4.28 1.35 -32.50
N ALA A 461 -3.89 0.11 -32.81
CA ALA A 461 -2.63 -0.46 -32.33
C ALA A 461 -1.40 0.34 -32.79
N SER A 462 -1.50 1.04 -33.93
CA SER A 462 -0.43 1.91 -34.47
C SER A 462 -0.51 3.36 -34.01
N ALA A 463 -1.59 3.76 -33.32
CA ALA A 463 -1.68 5.09 -32.73
C ALA A 463 -0.65 5.26 -31.63
N THR A 464 -0.08 6.46 -31.53
CA THR A 464 0.86 6.83 -30.47
C THR A 464 0.13 7.12 -29.16
N VAL A 465 0.84 7.01 -28.03
CA VAL A 465 0.32 7.39 -26.71
C VAL A 465 -0.26 8.80 -26.70
N SER A 466 0.40 9.77 -27.36
CA SER A 466 -0.09 11.17 -27.41
C SER A 466 -1.40 11.29 -28.19
N GLU A 467 -1.52 10.60 -29.32
CA GLU A 467 -2.75 10.59 -30.11
C GLU A 467 -3.91 9.96 -29.34
N VAL A 468 -3.66 8.91 -28.56
CA VAL A 468 -4.68 8.31 -27.67
C VAL A 468 -5.10 9.32 -26.59
N VAL A 469 -4.15 9.95 -25.91
CA VAL A 469 -4.44 10.95 -24.86
C VAL A 469 -5.30 12.10 -25.40
N GLU A 470 -4.95 12.62 -26.58
CA GLU A 470 -5.69 13.72 -27.22
C GLU A 470 -7.07 13.27 -27.72
N ARG A 471 -7.13 12.18 -28.50
CA ARG A 471 -8.36 11.67 -29.12
C ARG A 471 -9.43 11.29 -28.11
N PHE A 472 -9.02 10.75 -26.96
CA PHE A 472 -9.93 10.28 -25.91
C PHE A 472 -10.00 11.21 -24.70
N ALA A 473 -9.42 12.42 -24.80
CA ALA A 473 -9.51 13.50 -23.81
C ALA A 473 -9.14 13.09 -22.37
N LEU A 474 -8.11 12.26 -22.23
CA LEU A 474 -7.61 11.83 -20.92
C LEU A 474 -7.07 13.04 -20.12
N PRO A 475 -7.14 13.05 -18.78
CA PRO A 475 -6.65 14.16 -17.97
C PRO A 475 -5.11 14.27 -18.07
N VAL A 476 -4.60 15.49 -18.29
CA VAL A 476 -3.17 15.76 -18.48
C VAL A 476 -2.66 16.74 -17.42
N ALA A 477 -1.58 16.36 -16.73
CA ALA A 477 -0.85 17.29 -15.87
C ALA A 477 0.03 18.25 -16.67
N ARG A 478 0.13 19.48 -16.17
CA ARG A 478 1.07 20.49 -16.68
C ARG A 478 1.92 21.00 -15.54
N TYR A 479 3.21 21.17 -15.79
CA TYR A 479 4.17 21.69 -14.82
C TYR A 479 4.70 23.04 -15.33
N GLY A 480 4.73 24.05 -14.46
CA GLY A 480 5.14 25.41 -14.79
C GLY A 480 6.65 25.62 -14.66
N GLU A 481 7.10 26.87 -14.78
CA GLU A 481 8.53 27.24 -14.74
C GLU A 481 9.21 26.97 -13.38
N ASP A 482 8.44 26.88 -12.30
CA ASP A 482 8.91 26.52 -10.95
C ASP A 482 9.26 25.03 -10.78
N TRP A 483 9.06 24.22 -11.83
CA TRP A 483 9.22 22.78 -11.80
C TRP A 483 10.30 22.33 -12.77
N ALA A 484 11.08 21.34 -12.34
CA ALA A 484 12.07 20.68 -13.19
C ALA A 484 11.87 19.17 -13.17
N HIS A 485 12.10 18.51 -14.31
CA HIS A 485 12.11 17.05 -14.38
C HIS A 485 13.55 16.53 -14.23
N VAL A 486 13.82 15.84 -13.13
CA VAL A 486 15.13 15.29 -12.76
C VAL A 486 14.94 14.01 -11.96
N ASP A 487 15.83 13.03 -12.14
CA ASP A 487 15.70 11.69 -11.57
C ASP A 487 14.28 11.12 -11.70
N ARG A 488 13.76 11.17 -12.94
CA ARG A 488 12.45 10.63 -13.35
C ARG A 488 11.25 11.29 -12.67
N SER A 489 11.45 12.39 -11.97
CA SER A 489 10.45 13.00 -11.11
C SER A 489 10.30 14.48 -11.42
N TRP A 490 9.08 14.99 -11.33
CA TRP A 490 8.83 16.43 -11.29
C TRP A 490 9.12 16.97 -9.89
N VAL A 491 10.00 17.97 -9.80
CA VAL A 491 10.47 18.59 -8.55
C VAL A 491 10.18 20.08 -8.59
N ASN A 492 9.53 20.60 -7.55
CA ASN A 492 9.25 22.02 -7.35
C ASN A 492 10.51 22.74 -6.84
N THR A 493 11.32 23.27 -7.75
CA THR A 493 12.60 23.91 -7.43
C THR A 493 12.40 25.22 -6.67
N ALA A 494 11.32 25.96 -6.95
CA ALA A 494 10.96 27.18 -6.23
C ALA A 494 10.62 26.92 -4.75
N LYS A 495 9.83 25.87 -4.48
CA LYS A 495 9.52 25.45 -3.10
C LYS A 495 10.76 24.97 -2.38
N LEU A 496 11.61 24.18 -3.04
CA LEU A 496 12.87 23.72 -2.44
C LEU A 496 13.79 24.88 -2.08
N ALA A 497 13.92 25.89 -2.95
CA ALA A 497 14.67 27.11 -2.65
C ALA A 497 14.07 27.89 -1.45
N ARG A 498 12.73 27.97 -1.34
CA ARG A 498 12.05 28.57 -0.17
C ARG A 498 12.34 27.81 1.12
N ILE A 499 12.28 26.48 1.09
CA ILE A 499 12.60 25.65 2.26
C ILE A 499 14.06 25.88 2.68
N ALA A 500 14.99 25.87 1.72
CA ALA A 500 16.39 26.14 2.01
C ALA A 500 16.59 27.52 2.67
N CYS A 501 15.98 28.58 2.14
CA CYS A 501 16.04 29.93 2.73
C CYS A 501 15.34 30.06 4.09
N SER A 502 14.48 29.12 4.47
CA SER A 502 13.83 29.13 5.80
C SER A 502 14.71 28.57 6.91
N VAL A 503 15.81 27.91 6.55
CA VAL A 503 16.76 27.31 7.51
C VAL A 503 17.75 28.36 8.01
N GLU A 504 17.90 28.43 9.32
CA GLU A 504 18.90 29.29 9.97
C GLU A 504 20.32 28.98 9.45
N GLY A 505 21.01 30.04 9.02
CA GLY A 505 22.33 29.97 8.39
C GLY A 505 22.32 30.10 6.86
N VAL A 506 21.14 30.14 6.21
CA VAL A 506 21.00 30.39 4.77
C VAL A 506 20.48 31.81 4.53
N GLU A 507 21.28 32.64 3.86
CA GLU A 507 20.93 34.02 3.46
C GLU A 507 20.27 34.08 2.08
N ALA A 508 20.67 33.19 1.17
CA ALA A 508 20.07 33.06 -0.14
C ALA A 508 20.24 31.65 -0.69
N ALA A 509 19.29 31.21 -1.52
CA ALA A 509 19.34 29.91 -2.18
C ALA A 509 18.91 30.00 -3.64
N ARG A 510 19.56 29.20 -4.49
CA ARG A 510 19.11 28.92 -5.86
C ARG A 510 19.11 27.43 -6.10
N VAL A 511 18.02 26.93 -6.66
CA VAL A 511 17.86 25.51 -6.98
C VAL A 511 17.58 25.35 -8.46
N GLY A 512 18.28 24.41 -9.10
CA GLY A 512 18.12 24.12 -10.53
C GLY A 512 18.72 22.78 -10.92
N VAL A 513 18.50 22.38 -12.17
CA VAL A 513 19.02 21.13 -12.74
C VAL A 513 20.20 21.43 -13.65
N VAL A 514 21.35 20.82 -13.34
CA VAL A 514 22.60 21.02 -14.08
C VAL A 514 23.11 19.68 -14.62
N GLU A 515 23.68 19.70 -15.82
CA GLU A 515 24.37 18.55 -16.39
C GLU A 515 25.76 18.39 -15.76
N ARG A 516 26.05 17.20 -15.22
CA ARG A 516 27.35 16.86 -14.64
C ARG A 516 28.01 15.73 -15.44
N PRO A 517 29.30 15.86 -15.81
CA PRO A 517 30.03 14.78 -16.48
C PRO A 517 29.96 13.46 -15.71
N GLY A 518 29.52 12.39 -16.36
CA GLY A 518 29.41 11.05 -15.76
C GLY A 518 28.26 10.84 -14.79
N ARG A 519 27.49 11.88 -14.43
CA ARG A 519 26.29 11.79 -13.57
C ARG A 519 24.99 12.21 -14.27
N GLY A 520 25.08 12.91 -15.41
CA GLY A 520 23.92 13.42 -16.15
C GLY A 520 23.27 14.60 -15.41
N ARG A 521 21.95 14.74 -15.58
CA ARG A 521 21.15 15.79 -14.92
C ARG A 521 21.08 15.57 -13.41
N VAL A 522 21.58 16.52 -12.64
CA VAL A 522 21.50 16.53 -11.18
C VAL A 522 20.82 17.80 -10.67
N LEU A 523 20.08 17.65 -9.58
CA LEU A 523 19.48 18.77 -8.83
C LEU A 523 20.54 19.37 -7.90
N VAL A 524 20.83 20.66 -8.06
CA VAL A 524 21.84 21.39 -7.28
C VAL A 524 21.18 22.49 -6.49
N ALA A 525 21.51 22.61 -5.20
CA ALA A 525 21.18 23.76 -4.37
C ALA A 525 22.43 24.60 -4.11
N TYR A 526 22.46 25.79 -4.69
CA TYR A 526 23.47 26.82 -4.42
C TYR A 526 23.02 27.63 -3.20
N LEU A 527 23.84 27.70 -2.16
CA LEU A 527 23.55 28.37 -0.91
C LEU A 527 24.57 29.49 -0.64
N VAL A 528 24.07 30.63 -0.16
CA VAL A 528 24.86 31.73 0.41
C VAL A 528 24.48 31.84 1.88
N GLY A 529 25.46 32.00 2.77
CA GLY A 529 25.21 32.08 4.21
C GLY A 529 26.48 31.89 5.05
N ASP A 530 26.32 31.51 6.32
CA ASP A 530 27.44 31.36 7.26
C ASP A 530 28.39 30.22 6.81
N PRO A 531 29.69 30.50 6.57
CA PRO A 531 30.66 29.46 6.25
C PRO A 531 30.91 28.47 7.41
N GLY A 532 30.56 28.82 8.66
CA GLY A 532 30.59 27.92 9.81
C GLY A 532 29.39 26.95 9.84
N GLY A 533 29.64 25.64 9.94
CA GLY A 533 28.56 24.66 10.15
C GLY A 533 27.77 24.26 8.89
N GLN A 534 28.35 24.40 7.69
CA GLN A 534 27.71 24.02 6.41
C GLN A 534 27.06 22.63 6.39
N ALA A 535 27.72 21.64 7.01
CA ALA A 535 27.18 20.28 7.11
C ALA A 535 25.91 20.24 7.96
N GLU A 536 25.88 20.99 9.06
CA GLU A 536 24.73 21.10 9.97
C GLU A 536 23.57 21.84 9.31
N VAL A 537 23.85 22.95 8.60
CA VAL A 537 22.83 23.68 7.83
C VAL A 537 22.24 22.77 6.74
N SER A 538 23.09 22.06 5.99
CA SER A 538 22.64 21.13 4.94
C SER A 538 21.78 20.00 5.54
N ALA A 539 22.13 19.49 6.72
CA ALA A 539 21.32 18.50 7.44
C ALA A 539 19.97 19.07 7.88
N ARG A 540 19.91 20.32 8.36
CA ARG A 540 18.64 21.01 8.68
C ARG A 540 17.77 21.25 7.44
N VAL A 541 18.37 21.60 6.30
CA VAL A 541 17.62 21.68 5.03
C VAL A 541 17.02 20.33 4.69
N ARG A 542 17.80 19.23 4.72
CA ARG A 542 17.30 17.87 4.48
C ARG A 542 16.17 17.49 5.43
N SER A 543 16.33 17.81 6.71
CA SER A 543 15.31 17.58 7.75
C SER A 543 13.99 18.30 7.42
N SER A 544 14.08 19.50 6.88
CA SER A 544 12.92 20.32 6.49
C SER A 544 12.20 19.81 5.23
N LEU A 545 12.79 18.84 4.51
CA LEU A 545 12.15 18.17 3.37
C LEU A 545 11.28 16.97 3.78
N HIS A 546 11.31 16.59 5.06
CA HIS A 546 10.50 15.51 5.59
C HIS A 546 9.01 15.71 5.26
N GLY A 547 8.34 14.66 4.76
CA GLY A 547 6.93 14.68 4.39
C GLY A 547 6.58 15.47 3.12
N GLN A 548 7.55 16.10 2.45
CA GLN A 548 7.32 16.88 1.23
C GLN A 548 7.50 16.00 -0.02
N VAL A 549 6.41 15.74 -0.74
CA VAL A 549 6.36 14.86 -1.92
C VAL A 549 6.66 15.55 -3.25
N ASP A 550 6.63 16.88 -3.30
CA ASP A 550 6.91 17.70 -4.49
C ASP A 550 8.34 18.23 -4.55
N VAL A 551 9.17 17.92 -3.56
CA VAL A 551 10.58 18.30 -3.52
C VAL A 551 11.44 17.05 -3.39
N MET A 552 12.73 17.21 -3.69
CA MET A 552 13.74 16.15 -3.61
C MET A 552 14.95 16.73 -2.90
N CYS A 553 15.67 15.93 -2.11
CA CYS A 553 16.96 16.40 -1.60
C CYS A 553 17.86 16.77 -2.80
N PRO A 554 18.49 17.96 -2.78
CA PRO A 554 19.53 18.26 -3.76
C PRO A 554 20.58 17.14 -3.77
N HIS A 555 20.99 16.73 -4.97
CA HIS A 555 22.09 15.78 -5.13
C HIS A 555 23.40 16.42 -4.66
N GLU A 556 23.50 17.75 -4.79
CA GLU A 556 24.67 18.56 -4.45
C GLU A 556 24.23 19.84 -3.72
N PHE A 557 24.91 20.15 -2.62
CA PHE A 557 24.87 21.46 -1.96
C PHE A 557 26.17 22.19 -2.28
N VAL A 558 26.07 23.36 -2.91
CA VAL A 558 27.23 24.17 -3.31
C VAL A 558 27.18 25.50 -2.58
N TRP A 559 28.18 25.75 -1.74
CA TRP A 559 28.27 27.00 -0.98
C TRP A 559 29.01 28.06 -1.80
N CYS A 560 28.40 29.22 -1.95
CA CYS A 560 28.90 30.31 -2.78
C CYS A 560 28.98 31.62 -1.99
N ALA A 561 29.89 32.51 -2.41
CA ALA A 561 29.92 33.88 -1.90
C ALA A 561 28.70 34.69 -2.39
N GLU A 562 28.28 34.45 -3.64
CA GLU A 562 27.09 35.02 -4.27
C GLU A 562 26.40 33.95 -5.11
N LEU A 563 25.09 34.09 -5.34
CA LEU A 563 24.35 33.13 -6.15
C LEU A 563 24.83 33.18 -7.62
N PRO A 564 25.16 32.03 -8.24
CA PRO A 564 25.60 32.00 -9.63
C PRO A 564 24.46 32.39 -10.57
N GLU A 565 24.77 32.82 -11.80
CA GLU A 565 23.78 33.00 -12.87
C GLU A 565 23.03 31.69 -13.19
N PRO A 566 21.82 31.74 -13.79
CA PRO A 566 21.06 30.53 -14.10
C PRO A 566 21.84 29.61 -15.05
N GLU A 567 22.17 28.40 -14.59
CA GLU A 567 22.66 27.34 -15.46
C GLU A 567 21.51 26.37 -15.76
N GLY A 568 21.11 26.27 -17.03
CA GLY A 568 20.10 25.30 -17.49
C GLY A 568 18.64 25.80 -17.48
N SER A 569 17.68 24.87 -17.50
CA SER A 569 16.23 25.16 -17.49
C SER A 569 15.66 25.11 -16.07
N ALA A 570 14.73 26.01 -15.77
CA ALA A 570 14.02 26.17 -14.48
C ALA A 570 14.95 26.31 -13.26
N SER A 571 15.41 27.54 -12.99
CA SER A 571 16.11 27.89 -11.74
C SER A 571 15.43 29.07 -11.05
N VAL A 572 15.18 28.95 -9.74
CA VAL A 572 14.57 30.02 -8.95
C VAL A 572 15.57 30.49 -7.89
N ALA A 573 15.83 31.80 -7.86
CA ALA A 573 16.69 32.45 -6.89
C ALA A 573 15.84 33.16 -5.83
N LEU A 574 16.14 32.92 -4.56
CA LEU A 574 15.45 33.56 -3.44
C LEU A 574 16.47 34.06 -2.43
N SER A 575 16.21 35.24 -1.88
CA SER A 575 16.90 35.74 -0.70
C SER A 575 16.01 35.50 0.51
N ALA A 576 16.61 35.07 1.62
CA ALA A 576 15.92 34.93 2.89
C ALA A 576 15.37 36.30 3.31
N SER A 577 14.08 36.35 3.65
CA SER A 577 13.55 37.52 4.33
C SER A 577 14.12 37.51 5.75
N ARG A 578 14.91 38.53 6.12
CA ARG A 578 15.47 38.67 7.47
C ARG A 578 14.36 38.38 8.50
N PRO A 579 14.52 37.38 9.37
CA PRO A 579 13.64 37.27 10.53
C PRO A 579 13.78 38.58 11.31
N ALA A 580 12.66 39.19 11.73
CA ALA A 580 12.73 40.14 12.82
C ALA A 580 13.47 39.44 13.96
N ALA A 581 14.55 40.04 14.48
CA ALA A 581 15.38 39.44 15.51
C ALA A 581 14.50 38.93 16.64
N LEU A 582 14.27 37.61 16.68
CA LEU A 582 13.61 36.95 17.80
C LEU A 582 14.67 36.89 18.88
N ASP A 583 14.38 37.58 19.98
CA ASP A 583 15.15 37.55 21.21
C ASP A 583 15.54 36.10 21.53
N VAL A 584 16.85 35.85 21.62
CA VAL A 584 17.41 34.61 22.14
C VAL A 584 17.02 34.51 23.62
N ARG A 585 15.92 33.82 23.88
CA ARG A 585 15.52 33.23 25.16
C ARG A 585 15.08 31.81 24.79
N ASP A 586 15.57 30.70 25.33
CA ASP A 586 15.96 30.36 26.70
C ASP A 586 16.68 28.98 26.65
N GLY A 587 17.44 28.61 27.68
CA GLY A 587 18.12 27.31 27.80
C GLY A 587 17.18 26.10 27.98
N SER A 588 15.87 26.30 27.84
CA SER A 588 14.81 25.29 27.84
C SER A 588 14.71 24.57 26.48
N GLY A 589 14.67 25.31 25.36
CA GLY A 589 14.55 24.70 24.02
C GLY A 589 15.72 23.78 23.66
N ARG A 590 16.94 24.10 24.12
CA ARG A 590 18.11 23.21 23.95
C ARG A 590 18.00 21.93 24.79
N ARG A 591 17.44 22.03 26.00
CA ARG A 591 17.20 20.86 26.87
C ARG A 591 16.13 19.94 26.30
N ASP A 592 15.10 20.49 25.67
CA ASP A 592 14.03 19.72 25.03
C ASP A 592 14.54 18.95 23.80
N VAL A 593 15.36 19.58 22.96
CA VAL A 593 16.03 18.92 21.82
C VAL A 593 16.91 17.77 22.32
N GLU A 594 17.79 18.05 23.30
CA GLU A 594 18.65 17.01 23.88
C GLU A 594 17.83 15.89 24.55
N HIS A 595 16.63 16.18 25.07
CA HIS A 595 15.75 15.19 25.66
C HIS A 595 15.15 14.25 24.61
N ARG A 596 14.64 14.78 23.50
CA ARG A 596 14.12 14.01 22.35
C ARG A 596 15.20 13.14 21.73
N ASP A 597 16.38 13.72 21.50
CA ASP A 597 17.55 13.01 20.97
C ASP A 597 17.95 11.84 21.87
N ARG A 598 18.03 12.06 23.19
CA ARG A 598 18.32 10.99 24.16
C ARG A 598 17.26 9.89 24.13
N ALA A 599 15.98 10.24 24.09
CA ALA A 599 14.89 9.27 24.10
C ALA A 599 14.92 8.38 22.84
N LEU A 600 15.03 8.98 21.66
CA LEU A 600 15.14 8.23 20.41
C LEU A 600 16.41 7.36 20.38
N ALA A 601 17.55 7.89 20.82
CA ALA A 601 18.80 7.12 20.90
C ALA A 601 18.67 5.90 21.84
N THR A 602 18.00 6.05 23.00
CA THR A 602 17.74 4.95 23.94
C THR A 602 16.81 3.89 23.36
N ALA A 603 15.72 4.31 22.70
CA ALA A 603 14.78 3.40 22.04
C ALA A 603 15.50 2.57 20.95
N LEU A 604 16.27 3.24 20.09
CA LEU A 604 17.05 2.60 19.02
C LEU A 604 18.14 1.68 19.57
N ALA A 605 18.93 2.14 20.54
CA ALA A 605 19.99 1.34 21.15
C ALA A 605 19.44 0.02 21.70
N THR A 606 18.27 0.07 22.33
CA THR A 606 17.65 -1.10 22.92
C THR A 606 17.06 -2.03 21.85
N ALA A 607 16.30 -1.50 20.89
CA ALA A 607 15.69 -2.29 19.83
C ALA A 607 16.74 -2.95 18.90
N LEU A 608 17.85 -2.26 18.64
CA LEU A 608 18.95 -2.77 17.80
C LEU A 608 19.97 -3.60 18.58
N GLY A 609 19.86 -3.69 19.91
CA GLY A 609 20.84 -4.39 20.76
C GLY A 609 22.24 -3.77 20.75
N ARG A 610 22.34 -2.43 20.67
CA ARG A 610 23.62 -1.68 20.56
C ARG A 610 23.82 -0.78 21.78
N SER A 611 25.08 -0.49 22.12
CA SER A 611 25.43 0.37 23.25
C SER A 611 25.33 1.87 22.97
N ARG A 612 25.47 2.27 21.69
CA ARG A 612 25.35 3.67 21.22
C ARG A 612 24.78 3.72 19.80
N VAL A 613 24.10 4.82 19.50
CA VAL A 613 23.56 5.17 18.20
C VAL A 613 24.09 6.56 17.82
N ASP A 614 24.46 6.73 16.56
CA ASP A 614 24.82 8.03 15.99
C ASP A 614 23.58 8.64 15.31
N LEU A 615 23.11 9.77 15.86
CA LEU A 615 21.89 10.44 15.39
C LEU A 615 22.10 11.24 14.10
N ASP A 616 23.35 11.44 13.66
CA ASP A 616 23.64 12.15 12.42
C ASP A 616 23.59 11.22 11.18
N SER A 617 23.56 9.91 11.42
CA SER A 617 23.29 8.86 10.42
C SER A 617 21.80 8.54 10.33
N SER A 618 21.37 7.97 9.20
CA SER A 618 20.02 7.43 9.02
C SER A 618 19.82 6.10 9.75
N TYR A 619 18.56 5.70 9.95
CA TYR A 619 18.22 4.39 10.54
C TYR A 619 18.84 3.23 9.74
N ALA A 620 18.85 3.36 8.40
CA ALA A 620 19.45 2.39 7.48
C ALA A 620 20.95 2.18 7.73
N GLU A 621 21.69 3.29 7.87
CA GLU A 621 23.14 3.28 8.10
C GLU A 621 23.49 2.69 9.47
N GLN A 622 22.54 2.74 10.42
CA GLN A 622 22.67 2.11 11.73
C GLN A 622 22.39 0.60 11.74
N GLY A 623 22.10 0.00 10.59
CA GLY A 623 21.68 -1.39 10.49
C GLY A 623 20.24 -1.61 10.94
N GLY A 624 19.42 -0.56 10.93
CA GLY A 624 18.00 -0.65 11.15
C GLY A 624 17.33 -1.55 10.11
N SER A 625 16.21 -2.16 10.50
CA SER A 625 15.35 -2.93 9.60
C SER A 625 13.89 -2.57 9.82
N ALA A 626 13.09 -2.74 8.78
CA ALA A 626 11.66 -2.44 8.79
C ALA A 626 10.92 -3.24 9.86
N VAL A 627 11.29 -4.51 10.09
CA VAL A 627 10.64 -5.35 11.11
C VAL A 627 10.80 -4.81 12.54
N LEU A 628 11.89 -4.09 12.83
CA LEU A 628 12.15 -3.51 14.16
C LEU A 628 11.60 -2.08 14.34
N ALA A 629 11.20 -1.40 13.26
CA ALA A 629 10.72 -0.03 13.35
C ALA A 629 9.49 0.12 14.28
N PRO A 630 8.47 -0.77 14.25
CA PRO A 630 7.38 -0.74 15.23
C PRO A 630 7.83 -0.85 16.68
N GLU A 631 8.83 -1.69 16.96
CA GLU A 631 9.37 -1.85 18.30
C GLU A 631 10.13 -0.61 18.78
N VAL A 632 10.85 0.09 17.89
CA VAL A 632 11.45 1.39 18.20
C VAL A 632 10.39 2.41 18.61
N ILE A 633 9.30 2.51 17.84
CA ILE A 633 8.19 3.43 18.14
C ILE A 633 7.52 3.08 19.47
N LYS A 634 7.26 1.79 19.72
CA LYS A 634 6.69 1.31 20.99
C LYS A 634 7.58 1.66 22.19
N ARG A 635 8.90 1.50 22.08
CA ARG A 635 9.86 1.87 23.13
C ARG A 635 9.91 3.38 23.36
N LEU A 636 9.86 4.16 22.28
CA LEU A 636 9.80 5.61 22.36
C LEU A 636 8.53 6.09 23.07
N ALA A 637 7.38 5.48 22.79
CA ALA A 637 6.13 5.71 23.54
C ALA A 637 6.28 5.37 25.03
N GLY A 638 6.94 4.26 25.37
CA GLY A 638 7.26 3.93 26.77
C GLY A 638 8.18 4.92 27.48
N LEU A 639 8.87 5.79 26.74
CA LEU A 639 9.69 6.90 27.27
C LEU A 639 8.92 8.24 27.32
N GLY A 640 7.61 8.24 27.05
CA GLY A 640 6.74 9.41 27.11
C GLY A 640 6.76 10.29 25.85
N PHE A 641 7.06 9.72 24.68
CA PHE A 641 7.08 10.45 23.41
C PHE A 641 6.15 9.83 22.36
N ALA A 642 5.44 10.66 21.61
CA ALA A 642 4.55 10.27 20.53
C ALA A 642 4.80 11.10 19.26
N GLY A 643 3.94 10.95 18.26
CA GLY A 643 3.98 11.72 17.01
C GLY A 643 4.80 11.10 15.88
N LEU A 644 5.53 10.01 16.16
CA LEU A 644 6.25 9.23 15.16
C LEU A 644 5.53 7.91 14.84
N GLY A 645 5.49 7.58 13.55
CA GLY A 645 5.16 6.25 13.05
C GLY A 645 6.41 5.48 12.58
N PRO A 646 6.28 4.16 12.33
CA PRO A 646 7.38 3.34 11.83
C PRO A 646 8.04 3.85 10.54
N ASP A 647 7.29 4.52 9.66
CA ASP A 647 7.77 5.02 8.36
C ASP A 647 8.70 6.22 8.48
N ASP A 648 8.55 7.03 9.52
CA ASP A 648 9.41 8.20 9.74
C ASP A 648 10.87 7.78 9.95
N LEU A 649 11.10 6.57 10.49
CA LEU A 649 12.42 5.99 10.66
C LEU A 649 13.02 5.47 9.35
N LEU A 650 12.19 4.97 8.41
CA LEU A 650 12.68 4.28 7.22
C LEU A 650 13.14 5.22 6.10
N GLY A 651 12.93 6.52 6.27
CA GLY A 651 13.40 7.52 5.31
C GLY A 651 14.92 7.69 5.29
N PRO A 652 15.46 8.42 4.30
CA PRO A 652 16.90 8.68 4.14
C PRO A 652 17.42 9.77 5.11
N TRP A 653 16.69 10.05 6.19
CA TRP A 653 16.89 11.21 7.04
C TRP A 653 17.85 10.89 8.18
N PRO A 654 18.70 11.84 8.61
CA PRO A 654 19.40 11.73 9.87
C PRO A 654 18.40 11.51 11.02
N LEU A 655 18.72 10.62 11.94
CA LEU A 655 17.82 10.32 13.07
C LEU A 655 17.55 11.53 13.97
N ARG A 656 18.45 12.52 14.02
CA ARG A 656 18.21 13.81 14.68
C ARG A 656 17.07 14.60 14.06
N ALA A 657 16.89 14.51 12.74
CA ALA A 657 15.75 15.09 12.04
C ALA A 657 14.45 14.42 12.49
N VAL A 658 14.48 13.09 12.57
CA VAL A 658 13.34 12.27 13.01
C VAL A 658 12.99 12.56 14.47
N ALA A 659 13.99 12.71 15.35
CA ALA A 659 13.80 13.09 16.75
C ALA A 659 13.10 14.45 16.90
N GLY A 660 13.32 15.38 15.96
CA GLY A 660 12.66 16.67 15.93
C GLY A 660 11.13 16.59 15.82
N LEU A 661 10.61 15.52 15.23
CA LEU A 661 9.17 15.27 15.05
C LEU A 661 8.49 14.73 16.32
N CYS A 662 9.27 14.22 17.28
CA CYS A 662 8.74 13.70 18.53
C CYS A 662 8.03 14.81 19.33
N VAL A 663 6.86 14.48 19.86
CA VAL A 663 6.11 15.32 20.80
C VAL A 663 6.11 14.62 22.16
N ALA A 664 6.46 15.34 23.23
CA ALA A 664 6.33 14.82 24.58
C ALA A 664 4.85 14.57 24.88
N GLN A 665 4.51 13.41 25.43
CA GLN A 665 3.16 13.16 25.92
C GLN A 665 2.98 13.94 27.22
N ASP A 666 1.95 14.78 27.28
CA ASP A 666 1.50 15.33 28.55
C ASP A 666 1.07 14.16 29.46
N ASP A 667 1.52 14.21 30.71
CA ASP A 667 1.34 13.14 31.70
C ASP A 667 -0.15 12.73 31.77
N PRO A 668 -0.52 11.46 31.48
CA PRO A 668 -1.93 11.04 31.49
C PRO A 668 -2.57 11.02 32.89
N VAL A 669 -1.87 11.48 33.93
CA VAL A 669 -2.30 11.43 35.34
C VAL A 669 -2.84 12.78 35.85
N ALA A 670 -3.08 13.76 34.98
CA ALA A 670 -3.79 14.99 35.34
C ALA A 670 -5.17 15.06 34.66
N GLY A 671 -6.12 14.24 35.13
CA GLY A 671 -7.52 14.29 34.69
C GLY A 671 -8.37 13.18 35.28
#